data_AF-A0A9D7YWA5-F1
#
_entry.id   AF-A0A9D7YWA5-F1
#
_cell.length_a   1.000
_cell.length_b   1.000
_cell.length_c   1.000
_cell.angle_alpha   90.00
_cell.angle_beta   90.00
_cell.angle_gamma   90.00
#
_symmetry.space_group_name_H-M   'P 1'
#
loop_
_entity.id
_entity.type
_entity.pdbx_description
1 polymer ?
#
loop_
_entity_poly.entity_id
_entity_poly.type
_entity_poly.pdbx_seq_one_letter_code
_entity_poly.pdbx_strand_id
1 'polypeptide(L)'
;MKKRLSQIWQQFRASFSVGETLNTTVETGQAVLEAAKTLQEQGASIELLKPLLQNSSSLLDVLCSPLAQVVGAGLPFVPLGIALLRFSRDITKQDPSLSDCVFIVSQVAYLESTKEILSLYPSINWDTNPNISKTLTKQLQKLNDIELEYESASKAVACFHESELATAFNEVLLARLKAANIPNIDINILTQRVAWNTHRYIIKAWIESGDAIKNIIQPSFGDWQREQQNFSSLDEYLKAHIASKPLEQVFDENFSFKDIYVPLKVKPVNTNGEINQEADFLDLETWAKEILLNQNELEQVMFVQGGPGRGKSVFCRMFSDWVRQHLHPIWTPILIRLRDLDSFEQRLENTLEAELKISFIQNDKNWFTNKNTRFLFILDGFDELHIEARTNLDLEAFIKQVSGFQQECKSYQEMGHRVLITGRSMSLQGIPHLPRNLERVEIVEMDGQLQQKWLDRWEELPANKGKTAAFGQFLQSDKCPSEVKKLAQEPLLLYLLAAMYRDGKLAIHKLEETSQRTAKIVIYQEALNWVLTKQRSEADGTNLNTELTQQKPEDLKRILTEAAVCVVQSGGEFASMSMLEARLQDDETAKALIEKAKEKLGNEALKTALAAFYIRPADKQEGGVEFFHKSFGEFLFAERLKTRLKAWTQYYEAEDGRQLVIPEAQMNWQIYDLLGFGRLTPEIMEYLMGLLTENQGFSWEQLFKRLEKFYGNWCQGKFIDSAEETLPQKKLRQLQKYGIQKLGQRQVDIYAGLNAMILLLELHRYAQERDDLKTQITFYPSGKAEANSKTTQLLRIINYSDCIQLGTFNNVVGQFLRGVNLRDAYLSRTDLRGAYLSDANLRGVNFRGAYLSDANLRGADLREAKLSDANLSDANLSGAKLRDANLRSANLIGAYLSGTDLSSADLSGAYLSRANLTGADLREAKLSDANLSGTNLSGTDLRDADLSGADLSGADLSRVKLNPADLKDANLSGANLRGANLSGANLSRADLRGADLSPADLSGANLSLADLRGADLTSTNLSDQAQGDIRWDKNTKWDYVKGLDTARNVPEALKQQLGLS
;
A
#
# COMPACT_ATOMS: atom_id res chain seq x y z
N MET A 1 22.16 -26.12 49.08
CA MET A 1 23.27 -27.04 48.76
C MET A 1 23.20 -27.34 47.27
N LYS A 2 24.28 -27.09 46.53
CA LYS A 2 24.45 -27.52 45.14
C LYS A 2 24.46 -29.04 45.07
N LYS A 3 23.61 -29.62 44.23
CA LYS A 3 23.70 -31.04 43.84
C LYS A 3 23.92 -31.08 42.34
N ARG A 4 24.87 -31.90 41.87
CA ARG A 4 24.98 -32.21 40.44
C ARG A 4 23.83 -33.11 40.02
N LEU A 5 23.35 -32.99 38.77
CA LEU A 5 22.29 -33.85 38.25
C LEU A 5 22.65 -35.34 38.33
N SER A 6 23.92 -35.68 38.08
CA SER A 6 24.48 -37.02 38.31
C SER A 6 24.31 -37.51 39.76
N GLN A 7 24.55 -36.65 40.75
CA GLN A 7 24.38 -36.98 42.16
C GLN A 7 22.91 -37.16 42.54
N ILE A 8 22.02 -36.34 41.98
CA ILE A 8 20.57 -36.50 42.15
C ILE A 8 20.12 -37.87 41.61
N TRP A 9 20.58 -38.23 40.41
CA TRP A 9 20.27 -39.54 39.81
C TRP A 9 20.86 -40.72 40.61
N GLN A 10 22.11 -40.60 41.10
CA GLN A 10 22.74 -41.61 41.96
C GLN A 10 22.00 -41.81 43.28
N GLN A 11 21.58 -40.72 43.94
CA GLN A 11 20.75 -40.79 45.15
C GLN A 11 19.42 -41.50 44.86
N PHE A 12 18.82 -41.21 43.69
CA PHE A 12 17.61 -41.89 43.25
C PHE A 12 17.84 -43.39 43.07
N ARG A 13 18.90 -43.81 42.37
CA ARG A 13 19.26 -45.23 42.19
C ARG A 13 19.50 -45.95 43.52
N ALA A 14 20.18 -45.30 44.45
CA ALA A 14 20.43 -45.85 45.78
C ALA A 14 19.13 -46.16 46.53
N SER A 15 18.12 -45.28 46.43
CA SER A 15 16.79 -45.50 47.02
C SER A 15 16.09 -46.77 46.51
N PHE A 16 16.38 -47.21 45.27
CA PHE A 16 15.80 -48.43 44.68
C PHE A 16 16.68 -49.69 44.86
N SER A 17 17.77 -49.61 45.63
CA SER A 17 18.74 -50.69 45.84
C SER A 17 19.38 -51.19 44.54
N VAL A 18 19.73 -50.27 43.63
CA VAL A 18 20.33 -50.55 42.32
C VAL A 18 21.84 -50.22 42.34
N GLY A 19 22.71 -51.18 41.98
CA GLY A 19 24.18 -51.05 41.92
C GLY A 19 24.74 -50.39 40.65
N GLU A 20 26.04 -50.05 40.64
CA GLU A 20 26.75 -49.28 39.59
C GLU A 20 27.03 -50.09 38.31
N THR A 21 26.31 -49.75 37.24
CA THR A 21 26.81 -49.75 35.86
C THR A 21 26.14 -48.58 35.14
N LEU A 22 26.91 -47.76 34.43
CA LEU A 22 26.45 -46.62 33.65
C LEU A 22 27.17 -46.63 32.31
N ASN A 23 26.43 -46.71 31.20
CA ASN A 23 26.94 -46.49 29.85
C ASN A 23 25.86 -45.80 29.02
N THR A 24 26.07 -44.60 28.48
CA THR A 24 25.09 -43.92 27.62
C THR A 24 25.14 -44.47 26.19
N THR A 25 24.24 -45.41 25.85
CA THR A 25 24.20 -46.11 24.55
C THR A 25 22.77 -46.22 24.01
N VAL A 26 22.56 -46.77 22.81
CA VAL A 26 21.20 -47.03 22.27
C VAL A 26 20.41 -47.96 23.19
N GLU A 27 21.10 -48.90 23.85
CA GLU A 27 20.50 -49.83 24.81
C GLU A 27 19.88 -49.09 26.01
N THR A 28 20.41 -47.93 26.39
CA THR A 28 19.83 -47.12 27.48
C THR A 28 18.60 -46.35 27.07
N GLY A 29 18.55 -45.85 25.84
CA GLY A 29 17.35 -45.24 25.29
C GLY A 29 16.20 -46.24 25.13
N GLN A 30 16.50 -47.50 24.78
CA GLN A 30 15.52 -48.58 24.71
C GLN A 30 14.93 -48.91 26.09
N ALA A 31 15.75 -48.92 27.14
CA ALA A 31 15.28 -49.19 28.50
C ALA A 31 14.22 -48.16 28.97
N VAL A 32 14.36 -46.89 28.59
CA VAL A 32 13.35 -45.86 28.91
C VAL A 32 12.05 -46.05 28.11
N LEU A 33 12.14 -46.40 26.82
CA LEU A 33 10.97 -46.70 25.98
C LEU A 33 10.21 -47.93 26.50
N GLU A 34 10.93 -49.00 26.87
CA GLU A 34 10.34 -50.21 27.43
C GLU A 34 9.67 -49.95 28.78
N ALA A 35 10.28 -49.13 29.65
CA ALA A 35 9.68 -48.72 30.90
C ALA A 35 8.39 -47.91 30.70
N ALA A 36 8.38 -46.96 29.76
CA ALA A 36 7.18 -46.18 29.44
C ALA A 36 6.06 -47.06 28.86
N LYS A 37 6.41 -48.01 27.98
CA LYS A 37 5.46 -48.99 27.41
C LYS A 37 4.86 -49.89 28.47
N THR A 38 5.70 -50.48 29.31
CA THR A 38 5.24 -51.42 30.31
C THR A 38 4.37 -50.74 31.36
N LEU A 39 4.68 -49.49 31.72
CA LEU A 39 3.86 -48.68 32.61
C LEU A 39 2.48 -48.36 32.03
N GLN A 40 2.39 -48.14 30.71
CA GLN A 40 1.11 -47.94 30.01
C GLN A 40 0.26 -49.22 29.94
N GLU A 41 0.90 -50.37 29.71
CA GLU A 41 0.20 -51.66 29.52
C GLU A 41 -0.17 -52.37 30.84
N GLN A 42 0.70 -52.30 31.85
CA GLN A 42 0.60 -53.13 33.07
C GLN A 42 0.44 -52.31 34.37
N GLY A 43 0.49 -50.98 34.28
CA GLY A 43 0.50 -50.09 35.45
C GLY A 43 1.87 -50.01 36.14
N ALA A 44 1.98 -49.14 37.13
CA ALA A 44 3.27 -48.82 37.75
C ALA A 44 3.62 -49.82 38.88
N SER A 45 4.82 -50.42 38.83
CA SER A 45 5.36 -51.22 39.93
C SER A 45 6.86 -50.94 40.15
N ILE A 46 7.33 -51.16 41.39
CA ILE A 46 8.75 -50.94 41.75
C ILE A 46 9.68 -51.86 40.95
N GLU A 47 9.26 -53.11 40.68
CA GLU A 47 10.06 -54.08 39.94
C GLU A 47 10.26 -53.69 38.47
N LEU A 48 9.30 -52.96 37.89
CA LEU A 48 9.35 -52.48 36.50
C LEU A 48 10.26 -51.25 36.30
N LEU A 49 10.53 -50.48 37.36
CA LEU A 49 11.37 -49.28 37.30
C LEU A 49 12.85 -49.55 37.62
N LYS A 50 13.16 -50.69 38.25
CA LYS A 50 14.55 -51.07 38.55
C LYS A 50 15.43 -51.23 37.28
N PRO A 51 14.98 -51.89 36.20
CA PRO A 51 15.79 -52.04 34.98
C PRO A 51 16.12 -50.70 34.32
N LEU A 52 15.17 -49.75 34.32
CA LEU A 52 15.38 -48.37 33.86
C LEU A 52 16.52 -47.70 34.61
N LEU A 53 16.47 -47.74 35.94
CA LEU A 53 17.46 -47.12 36.83
C LEU A 53 18.82 -47.83 36.81
N GLN A 54 18.85 -49.12 36.46
CA GLN A 54 20.09 -49.89 36.27
C GLN A 54 20.83 -49.45 35.01
N ASN A 55 20.09 -49.28 33.93
CA ASN A 55 20.68 -49.15 32.59
C ASN A 55 20.81 -47.68 32.15
N SER A 56 20.01 -46.75 32.66
CA SER A 56 20.01 -45.35 32.21
C SER A 56 20.64 -44.38 33.21
N SER A 57 21.27 -43.34 32.67
CA SER A 57 21.85 -42.22 33.42
C SER A 57 20.93 -40.99 33.50
N SER A 58 19.95 -40.92 32.59
CA SER A 58 18.99 -39.82 32.44
C SER A 58 17.81 -40.31 31.60
N LEU A 59 16.61 -39.82 31.87
CA LEU A 59 15.44 -40.12 31.04
C LEU A 59 15.60 -39.59 29.61
N LEU A 60 16.42 -38.54 29.39
CA LEU A 60 16.75 -38.04 28.06
C LEU A 60 17.61 -39.00 27.24
N ASP A 61 18.13 -40.09 27.84
CA ASP A 61 18.79 -41.18 27.10
C ASP A 61 17.87 -41.77 26.01
N VAL A 62 16.54 -41.59 26.11
CA VAL A 62 15.57 -41.88 25.02
C VAL A 62 16.00 -41.30 23.68
N LEU A 63 16.64 -40.13 23.68
CA LEU A 63 17.06 -39.46 22.45
C LEU A 63 18.22 -40.18 21.74
N CYS A 64 18.86 -41.16 22.38
CA CYS A 64 19.78 -42.10 21.73
C CYS A 64 19.05 -43.13 20.84
N SER A 65 17.75 -43.34 21.07
CA SER A 65 16.91 -44.21 20.23
C SER A 65 16.48 -43.50 18.93
N PRO A 66 16.04 -44.25 17.90
CA PRO A 66 15.41 -43.69 16.70
C PRO A 66 14.26 -42.73 17.03
N LEU A 67 14.23 -41.55 16.40
CA LEU A 67 13.17 -40.56 16.63
C LEU A 67 11.79 -41.09 16.24
N ALA A 68 11.71 -41.97 15.24
CA ALA A 68 10.48 -42.68 14.90
C ALA A 68 9.88 -43.46 16.09
N GLN A 69 10.71 -44.00 16.99
CA GLN A 69 10.24 -44.71 18.19
C GLN A 69 9.81 -43.73 19.29
N VAL A 70 10.49 -42.58 19.40
CA VAL A 70 10.13 -41.52 20.35
C VAL A 70 8.78 -40.88 20.00
N VAL A 71 8.53 -40.67 18.70
CA VAL A 71 7.28 -40.06 18.18
C VAL A 71 6.16 -41.09 18.02
N GLY A 72 6.46 -42.25 17.42
CA GLY A 72 5.47 -43.20 16.93
C GLY A 72 4.96 -44.23 17.94
N ALA A 73 5.55 -44.36 19.12
CA ALA A 73 5.18 -45.42 20.07
C ALA A 73 3.90 -45.15 20.88
N GLY A 74 3.32 -43.94 20.82
CA GLY A 74 2.12 -43.59 21.58
C GLY A 74 2.30 -43.60 23.12
N LEU A 75 3.55 -43.69 23.59
CA LEU A 75 3.89 -43.87 25.00
C LEU A 75 3.84 -42.52 25.75
N PRO A 76 3.15 -42.43 26.89
CA PRO A 76 3.15 -41.23 27.73
C PRO A 76 4.38 -41.23 28.66
N PHE A 77 5.22 -40.20 28.57
CA PHE A 77 6.42 -40.06 29.39
C PHE A 77 6.14 -39.45 30.77
N VAL A 78 5.16 -38.55 30.88
CA VAL A 78 4.78 -37.91 32.16
C VAL A 78 4.44 -38.92 33.26
N PRO A 79 3.62 -39.97 33.01
CA PRO A 79 3.34 -41.01 34.01
C PRO A 79 4.58 -41.74 34.54
N LEU A 80 5.63 -41.88 33.72
CA LEU A 80 6.89 -42.51 34.14
C LEU A 80 7.58 -41.68 35.23
N GLY A 81 7.64 -40.37 35.07
CA GLY A 81 8.23 -39.46 36.07
C GLY A 81 7.42 -39.42 37.37
N ILE A 82 6.09 -39.41 37.27
CA ILE A 82 5.18 -39.45 38.42
C ILE A 82 5.40 -40.74 39.22
N ALA A 83 5.51 -41.89 38.53
CA ALA A 83 5.74 -43.17 39.17
C ALA A 83 7.09 -43.20 39.90
N LEU A 84 8.16 -42.70 39.27
CA LEU A 84 9.47 -42.59 39.89
C LEU A 84 9.40 -41.81 41.21
N LEU A 85 8.79 -40.61 41.20
CA LEU A 85 8.68 -39.76 42.39
C LEU A 85 7.86 -40.41 43.51
N ARG A 86 6.70 -41.01 43.17
CA ARG A 86 5.83 -41.71 44.13
C ARG A 86 6.57 -42.84 44.81
N PHE A 87 7.19 -43.74 44.05
CA PHE A 87 7.89 -44.88 44.62
C PHE A 87 9.14 -44.49 45.40
N SER A 88 9.87 -43.46 44.95
CA SER A 88 10.99 -42.93 45.73
C SER A 88 10.56 -42.51 47.12
N ARG A 89 9.47 -41.74 47.24
CA ARG A 89 8.92 -41.32 48.54
C ARG A 89 8.43 -42.52 49.36
N ASP A 90 7.74 -43.46 48.72
CA ASP A 90 7.18 -44.62 49.41
C ASP A 90 8.27 -45.53 50.00
N ILE A 91 9.44 -45.61 49.35
CA ILE A 91 10.61 -46.36 49.81
C ILE A 91 11.38 -45.61 50.90
N THR A 92 11.71 -44.33 50.68
CA THR A 92 12.54 -43.55 51.61
C THR A 92 11.79 -43.04 52.84
N LYS A 93 10.44 -42.99 52.78
CA LYS A 93 9.56 -42.34 53.77
C LYS A 93 9.88 -40.85 53.99
N GLN A 94 10.61 -40.23 53.08
CA GLN A 94 10.98 -38.82 53.10
C GLN A 94 10.49 -38.12 51.82
N ASP A 95 10.06 -36.87 51.94
CA ASP A 95 9.68 -36.08 50.77
C ASP A 95 10.92 -35.76 49.92
N PRO A 96 10.85 -35.92 48.58
CA PRO A 96 11.94 -35.53 47.69
C PRO A 96 12.19 -34.01 47.77
N SER A 97 13.42 -33.57 47.52
CA SER A 97 13.70 -32.12 47.48
C SER A 97 13.19 -31.48 46.18
N LEU A 98 13.00 -30.16 46.16
CA LEU A 98 12.57 -29.43 44.96
C LEU A 98 13.49 -29.73 43.76
N SER A 99 14.81 -29.73 43.97
CA SER A 99 15.79 -30.06 42.92
C SER A 99 15.60 -31.48 42.38
N ASP A 100 15.32 -32.45 43.25
CA ASP A 100 15.11 -33.85 42.83
C ASP A 100 13.84 -33.98 41.97
N CYS A 101 12.76 -33.31 42.37
CA CYS A 101 11.50 -33.29 41.63
C CYS A 101 11.63 -32.57 40.27
N VAL A 102 12.22 -31.37 40.26
CA VAL A 102 12.41 -30.58 39.04
C VAL A 102 13.24 -31.33 38.01
N PHE A 103 14.30 -32.02 38.45
CA PHE A 103 15.13 -32.79 37.54
C PHE A 103 14.35 -33.92 36.85
N ILE A 104 13.55 -34.70 37.59
CA ILE A 104 12.76 -35.80 37.01
C ILE A 104 11.63 -35.26 36.14
N VAL A 105 10.83 -34.34 36.67
CA VAL A 105 9.63 -33.79 36.00
C VAL A 105 10.01 -33.07 34.72
N SER A 106 11.07 -32.25 34.73
CA SER A 106 11.47 -31.50 33.53
C SER A 106 11.89 -32.43 32.40
N GLN A 107 12.57 -33.55 32.69
CA GLN A 107 12.98 -34.49 31.65
C GLN A 107 11.78 -35.17 30.98
N VAL A 108 10.82 -35.69 31.77
CA VAL A 108 9.64 -36.34 31.21
C VAL A 108 8.72 -35.34 30.50
N ALA A 109 8.61 -34.12 31.03
CA ALA A 109 7.84 -33.05 30.39
C ALA A 109 8.46 -32.63 29.06
N TYR A 110 9.79 -32.56 28.99
CA TYR A 110 10.52 -32.22 27.76
C TYR A 110 10.39 -33.31 26.71
N LEU A 111 10.41 -34.59 27.11
CA LEU A 111 10.15 -35.72 26.20
C LEU A 111 8.71 -35.73 25.68
N GLU A 112 7.74 -35.48 26.57
CA GLU A 112 6.32 -35.38 26.18
C GLU A 112 6.10 -34.22 25.20
N SER A 113 6.73 -33.07 25.47
CA SER A 113 6.75 -31.91 24.58
C SER A 113 7.41 -32.21 23.24
N THR A 114 8.55 -32.92 23.25
CA THR A 114 9.25 -33.38 22.04
C THR A 114 8.30 -34.23 21.20
N LYS A 115 7.69 -35.24 21.79
CA LYS A 115 6.75 -36.13 21.11
C LYS A 115 5.60 -35.35 20.48
N GLU A 116 4.94 -34.46 21.23
CA GLU A 116 3.82 -33.66 20.72
C GLU A 116 4.25 -32.77 19.55
N ILE A 117 5.31 -31.97 19.71
CA ILE A 117 5.74 -31.02 18.68
C ILE A 117 6.21 -31.75 17.41
N LEU A 118 6.93 -32.87 17.54
CA LEU A 118 7.36 -33.65 16.38
C LEU A 118 6.17 -34.36 15.69
N SER A 119 5.12 -34.75 16.44
CA SER A 119 3.91 -35.36 15.87
C SER A 119 3.10 -34.41 14.96
N LEU A 120 3.29 -33.09 15.07
CA LEU A 120 2.63 -32.10 14.22
C LEU A 120 3.11 -32.15 12.76
N TYR A 121 4.13 -32.93 12.45
CA TYR A 121 4.72 -33.10 11.13
C TYR A 121 4.57 -34.55 10.61
N PRO A 122 3.34 -35.02 10.34
CA PRO A 122 3.10 -36.42 9.93
C PRO A 122 3.66 -36.76 8.55
N SER A 123 3.96 -35.76 7.71
CA SER A 123 4.60 -35.94 6.41
C SER A 123 6.09 -36.25 6.50
N ILE A 124 6.69 -36.12 7.69
CA ILE A 124 8.13 -36.30 7.90
C ILE A 124 8.38 -37.72 8.38
N ASN A 125 9.21 -38.45 7.65
CA ASN A 125 9.69 -39.75 8.06
C ASN A 125 10.84 -39.57 9.06
N TRP A 126 10.51 -39.58 10.36
CA TRP A 126 11.50 -39.48 11.43
C TRP A 126 12.52 -40.62 11.35
N ASP A 127 13.79 -40.30 11.60
CA ASP A 127 14.90 -41.24 11.46
C ASP A 127 14.68 -42.55 12.22
N THR A 128 14.93 -43.67 11.53
CA THR A 128 14.90 -45.05 12.07
C THR A 128 16.30 -45.53 12.48
N ASN A 129 17.35 -44.77 12.16
CA ASN A 129 18.74 -45.10 12.41
C ASN A 129 19.13 -44.81 13.88
N PRO A 130 19.71 -45.79 14.58
CA PRO A 130 20.20 -45.61 15.95
C PRO A 130 21.57 -44.92 16.04
N ASN A 131 22.09 -44.29 14.98
CA ASN A 131 23.47 -43.83 14.94
C ASN A 131 23.75 -42.71 15.95
N ILE A 132 24.42 -43.06 17.05
CA ILE A 132 24.78 -42.14 18.13
C ILE A 132 25.92 -41.24 17.66
N SER A 133 25.65 -39.96 17.46
CA SER A 133 26.70 -38.98 17.19
C SER A 133 27.58 -38.79 18.44
N LYS A 134 28.91 -38.74 18.26
CA LYS A 134 29.85 -38.35 19.34
C LYS A 134 29.46 -37.04 20.03
N THR A 135 28.81 -36.14 19.28
CA THR A 135 28.27 -34.88 19.79
C THR A 135 27.12 -35.10 20.77
N LEU A 136 26.21 -36.03 20.49
CA LEU A 136 25.07 -36.34 21.36
C LEU A 136 25.55 -36.90 22.70
N THR A 137 26.46 -37.88 22.66
CA THR A 137 27.05 -38.46 23.88
C THR A 137 27.75 -37.41 24.74
N LYS A 138 28.46 -36.46 24.10
CA LYS A 138 29.13 -35.36 24.81
C LYS A 138 28.12 -34.43 25.50
N GLN A 139 27.00 -34.10 24.86
CA GLN A 139 25.99 -33.23 25.47
C GLN A 139 25.23 -33.91 26.61
N LEU A 140 24.93 -35.21 26.49
CA LEU A 140 24.38 -36.00 27.60
C LEU A 140 25.34 -36.09 28.80
N GLN A 141 26.65 -36.16 28.56
CA GLN A 141 27.63 -36.08 29.66
C GLN A 141 27.63 -34.70 30.34
N LYS A 142 27.59 -33.61 29.57
CA LYS A 142 27.49 -32.26 30.15
C LYS A 142 26.22 -32.05 30.96
N LEU A 143 25.11 -32.65 30.55
CA LEU A 143 23.86 -32.63 31.30
C LEU A 143 24.08 -33.10 32.75
N ASN A 144 24.84 -34.17 32.94
CA ASN A 144 25.12 -34.77 34.24
C ASN A 144 26.00 -33.91 35.16
N ASP A 145 26.70 -32.93 34.59
CA ASP A 145 27.59 -32.00 35.30
C ASP A 145 26.88 -30.72 35.78
N ILE A 146 25.64 -30.47 35.36
CA ILE A 146 24.87 -29.29 35.75
C ILE A 146 24.56 -29.34 37.26
N GLU A 147 24.68 -28.20 37.94
CA GLU A 147 24.39 -28.06 39.36
C GLU A 147 23.04 -27.37 39.57
N LEU A 148 22.10 -28.05 40.25
CA LEU A 148 20.74 -27.54 40.45
C LEU A 148 20.50 -27.14 41.91
N GLU A 149 20.59 -25.84 42.18
CA GLU A 149 20.18 -25.25 43.47
C GLU A 149 18.69 -24.92 43.51
N TYR A 150 18.19 -24.63 44.71
CA TYR A 150 16.79 -24.25 44.93
C TYR A 150 16.35 -23.08 44.03
N GLU A 151 17.18 -22.06 43.86
CA GLU A 151 16.84 -20.89 43.02
C GLU A 151 16.73 -21.27 41.54
N SER A 152 17.70 -22.02 41.00
CA SER A 152 17.66 -22.50 39.60
C SER A 152 16.51 -23.49 39.36
N ALA A 153 16.21 -24.35 40.35
CA ALA A 153 15.07 -25.26 40.31
C ALA A 153 13.74 -24.49 40.31
N SER A 154 13.62 -23.47 41.17
CA SER A 154 12.45 -22.60 41.24
C SER A 154 12.24 -21.83 39.93
N LYS A 155 13.31 -21.29 39.33
CA LYS A 155 13.26 -20.64 38.00
C LYS A 155 12.77 -21.59 36.92
N ALA A 156 13.25 -22.84 36.91
CA ALA A 156 12.82 -23.85 35.93
C ALA A 156 11.33 -24.24 36.08
N VAL A 157 10.78 -24.19 37.30
CA VAL A 157 9.34 -24.40 37.55
C VAL A 157 8.51 -23.20 37.11
N ALA A 158 9.01 -21.98 37.33
CA ALA A 158 8.29 -20.76 36.98
C ALA A 158 8.29 -20.48 35.47
N CYS A 159 9.42 -20.69 34.80
CA CYS A 159 9.62 -20.41 33.39
C CYS A 159 10.69 -21.35 32.82
N PHE A 160 10.26 -22.54 32.35
CA PHE A 160 11.22 -23.57 31.95
C PHE A 160 12.10 -23.12 30.78
N HIS A 161 11.54 -22.47 29.76
CA HIS A 161 12.25 -22.15 28.52
C HIS A 161 13.40 -21.14 28.69
N GLU A 162 13.39 -20.34 29.76
CA GLU A 162 14.48 -19.41 30.13
C GLU A 162 15.50 -20.03 31.10
N SER A 163 15.32 -21.30 31.49
CA SER A 163 16.18 -21.96 32.47
C SER A 163 17.46 -22.55 31.87
N GLU A 164 18.46 -22.76 32.74
CA GLU A 164 19.69 -23.49 32.39
C GLU A 164 19.39 -24.93 31.94
N LEU A 165 18.34 -25.55 32.48
CA LEU A 165 17.89 -26.88 32.08
C LEU A 165 17.37 -26.89 30.64
N ALA A 166 16.54 -25.93 30.24
CA ALA A 166 16.07 -25.82 28.86
C ALA A 166 17.24 -25.64 27.88
N THR A 167 18.23 -24.82 28.24
CA THR A 167 19.44 -24.64 27.42
C THR A 167 20.16 -25.97 27.21
N ALA A 168 20.40 -26.72 28.28
CA ALA A 168 21.06 -28.02 28.19
C ALA A 168 20.24 -29.08 27.44
N PHE A 169 18.93 -29.14 27.66
CA PHE A 169 18.04 -30.11 27.02
C PHE A 169 17.95 -29.82 25.51
N ASN A 170 17.88 -28.54 25.15
CA ASN A 170 17.93 -28.07 23.76
C ASN A 170 19.23 -28.47 23.06
N GLU A 171 20.38 -28.39 23.72
CA GLU A 171 21.65 -28.85 23.13
C GLU A 171 21.64 -30.36 22.83
N VAL A 172 21.02 -31.18 23.69
CA VAL A 172 20.86 -32.62 23.47
C VAL A 172 19.92 -32.90 22.30
N LEU A 173 18.72 -32.30 22.30
CA LEU A 173 17.75 -32.49 21.22
C LEU A 173 18.28 -31.98 19.88
N LEU A 174 18.93 -30.81 19.86
CA LEU A 174 19.54 -30.25 18.66
C LEU A 174 20.64 -31.17 18.11
N ALA A 175 21.47 -31.77 18.96
CA ALA A 175 22.46 -32.74 18.53
C ALA A 175 21.81 -33.98 17.90
N ARG A 176 20.66 -34.45 18.44
CA ARG A 176 19.91 -35.57 17.87
C ARG A 176 19.25 -35.23 16.55
N LEU A 177 18.58 -34.09 16.44
CA LEU A 177 17.92 -33.62 15.22
C LEU A 177 18.93 -33.39 14.09
N LYS A 178 20.11 -32.84 14.39
CA LYS A 178 21.22 -32.70 13.42
C LYS A 178 21.71 -34.07 12.93
N ALA A 179 21.82 -35.06 13.82
CA ALA A 179 22.22 -36.41 13.44
C ALA A 179 21.18 -37.11 12.53
N ALA A 180 19.89 -36.79 12.69
CA ALA A 180 18.80 -37.31 11.87
C ALA A 180 18.74 -36.72 10.45
N ASN A 181 19.48 -35.63 10.17
CA ASN A 181 19.60 -34.98 8.86
C ASN A 181 18.26 -34.71 8.14
N ILE A 182 17.32 -34.07 8.85
CA ILE A 182 15.95 -33.85 8.36
C ILE A 182 15.91 -32.60 7.46
N PRO A 183 15.53 -32.71 6.18
CA PRO A 183 15.47 -31.57 5.26
C PRO A 183 14.26 -30.69 5.53
N ASN A 184 14.36 -29.40 5.18
CA ASN A 184 13.25 -28.44 5.10
C ASN A 184 12.52 -28.11 6.43
N ILE A 185 13.21 -28.24 7.58
CA ILE A 185 12.74 -27.70 8.87
C ILE A 185 13.84 -26.86 9.51
N ASP A 186 13.46 -25.71 10.08
CA ASP A 186 14.32 -25.02 11.04
C ASP A 186 14.32 -25.76 12.38
N ILE A 187 15.35 -26.58 12.58
CA ILE A 187 15.54 -27.38 13.80
C ILE A 187 15.72 -26.52 15.06
N ASN A 188 16.16 -25.25 14.94
CA ASN A 188 16.30 -24.35 16.08
C ASN A 188 14.91 -23.89 16.56
N ILE A 189 14.03 -23.49 15.63
CA ILE A 189 12.63 -23.16 15.95
C ILE A 189 11.95 -24.39 16.57
N LEU A 190 12.17 -25.58 16.00
CA LEU A 190 11.59 -26.82 16.52
C LEU A 190 12.01 -27.09 17.97
N THR A 191 13.30 -26.96 18.27
CA THR A 191 13.84 -27.15 19.62
C THR A 191 13.34 -26.08 20.59
N GLN A 192 13.21 -24.84 20.15
CA GLN A 192 12.59 -23.78 20.95
C GLN A 192 11.11 -24.09 21.25
N ARG A 193 10.33 -24.55 20.27
CA ARG A 193 8.93 -24.95 20.49
C ARG A 193 8.81 -26.03 21.54
N VAL A 194 9.72 -27.02 21.54
CA VAL A 194 9.77 -28.05 22.58
C VAL A 194 10.02 -27.43 23.95
N ALA A 195 11.00 -26.53 24.09
CA ALA A 195 11.27 -25.85 25.35
C ALA A 195 10.07 -25.03 25.86
N TRP A 196 9.45 -24.22 25.00
CA TRP A 196 8.26 -23.44 25.34
C TRP A 196 7.08 -24.33 25.76
N ASN A 197 6.83 -25.39 25.00
CA ASN A 197 5.75 -26.33 25.27
C ASN A 197 6.03 -27.24 26.48
N THR A 198 7.26 -27.30 26.99
CA THR A 198 7.61 -28.16 28.14
C THR A 198 6.91 -27.71 29.44
N HIS A 199 6.72 -26.39 29.61
CA HIS A 199 6.12 -25.82 30.83
C HIS A 199 4.72 -26.38 31.12
N ARG A 200 3.88 -26.53 30.09
CA ARG A 200 2.53 -27.12 30.25
C ARG A 200 2.56 -28.54 30.81
N TYR A 201 3.57 -29.32 30.43
CA TYR A 201 3.74 -30.71 30.86
C TYR A 201 4.39 -30.81 32.22
N ILE A 202 5.25 -29.86 32.58
CA ILE A 202 5.73 -29.68 33.94
C ILE A 202 4.52 -29.48 34.85
N ILE A 203 3.67 -28.49 34.57
CA ILE A 203 2.45 -28.22 35.34
C ILE A 203 1.55 -29.45 35.44
N LYS A 204 1.27 -30.11 34.31
CA LYS A 204 0.48 -31.33 34.27
C LYS A 204 1.06 -32.43 35.18
N ALA A 205 2.35 -32.68 35.08
CA ALA A 205 3.04 -33.67 35.90
C ALA A 205 2.98 -33.34 37.39
N TRP A 206 3.13 -32.07 37.77
CA TRP A 206 3.01 -31.63 39.17
C TRP A 206 1.58 -31.85 39.71
N ILE A 207 0.56 -31.44 38.95
CA ILE A 207 -0.85 -31.60 39.36
C ILE A 207 -1.19 -33.09 39.52
N GLU A 208 -0.81 -33.93 38.56
CA GLU A 208 -1.09 -35.38 38.58
C GLU A 208 -0.28 -36.12 39.63
N SER A 209 0.90 -35.62 40.03
CA SER A 209 1.71 -36.24 41.09
C SER A 209 1.02 -36.19 42.47
N GLY A 210 0.13 -35.22 42.70
CA GLY A 210 -0.77 -35.18 43.85
C GLY A 210 -0.07 -35.25 45.20
N ASP A 211 -0.51 -36.17 46.08
CA ASP A 211 0.02 -36.30 47.44
C ASP A 211 1.53 -36.53 47.48
N ALA A 212 2.14 -37.11 46.43
CA ALA A 212 3.56 -37.46 46.34
C ALA A 212 4.52 -36.29 46.62
N ILE A 213 4.06 -35.09 46.33
CA ILE A 213 4.86 -33.86 46.37
C ILE A 213 4.06 -32.70 46.98
N LYS A 214 3.01 -33.03 47.75
CA LYS A 214 2.07 -32.09 48.37
C LYS A 214 2.75 -30.97 49.16
N ASN A 215 3.80 -31.31 49.91
CA ASN A 215 4.54 -30.36 50.76
C ASN A 215 5.43 -29.38 49.96
N ILE A 216 5.66 -29.68 48.67
CA ILE A 216 6.44 -28.85 47.74
C ILE A 216 5.50 -27.95 46.90
N ILE A 217 4.30 -28.44 46.58
CA ILE A 217 3.35 -27.79 45.66
C ILE A 217 2.34 -26.87 46.34
N GLN A 218 2.02 -27.09 47.62
CA GLN A 218 0.85 -26.47 48.28
C GLN A 218 0.68 -24.95 48.09
N PRO A 219 1.74 -24.12 48.07
CA PRO A 219 1.60 -22.67 47.87
C PRO A 219 1.08 -22.24 46.49
N SER A 220 1.18 -23.07 45.44
CA SER A 220 0.93 -22.68 44.04
C SER A 220 -0.04 -23.59 43.28
N PHE A 221 -0.60 -24.63 43.93
CA PHE A 221 -1.46 -25.63 43.29
C PHE A 221 -2.67 -25.02 42.56
N GLY A 222 -3.34 -24.05 43.18
CA GLY A 222 -4.53 -23.39 42.60
C GLY A 222 -4.21 -22.45 41.44
N ASP A 223 -2.98 -21.95 41.34
CA ASP A 223 -2.53 -21.14 40.21
C ASP A 223 -2.18 -22.05 39.03
N TRP A 224 -1.54 -23.18 39.28
CA TRP A 224 -1.22 -24.17 38.24
C TRP A 224 -2.44 -24.84 37.63
N GLN A 225 -3.49 -25.11 38.43
CA GLN A 225 -4.76 -25.61 37.88
C GLN A 225 -5.40 -24.59 36.95
N ARG A 226 -5.35 -23.30 37.28
CA ARG A 226 -5.81 -22.21 36.41
C ARG A 226 -4.96 -22.12 35.14
N GLU A 227 -3.64 -22.19 35.27
CA GLU A 227 -2.73 -22.17 34.12
C GLU A 227 -2.95 -23.37 33.17
N GLN A 228 -3.23 -24.56 33.70
CA GLN A 228 -3.60 -25.73 32.90
C GLN A 228 -4.94 -25.56 32.17
N GLN A 229 -5.93 -24.91 32.81
CA GLN A 229 -7.19 -24.54 32.16
C GLN A 229 -6.98 -23.51 31.05
N ASN A 230 -6.09 -22.54 31.26
CA ASN A 230 -5.75 -21.53 30.25
C ASN A 230 -5.13 -22.17 29.00
N PHE A 231 -4.21 -23.12 29.14
CA PHE A 231 -3.68 -23.85 27.98
C PHE A 231 -4.78 -24.59 27.21
N SER A 232 -5.73 -25.21 27.92
CA SER A 232 -6.85 -25.91 27.28
C SER A 232 -7.78 -24.93 26.52
N SER A 233 -8.05 -23.77 27.11
CA SER A 233 -8.84 -22.70 26.47
C SER A 233 -8.13 -22.12 25.24
N LEU A 234 -6.80 -22.00 25.30
CA LEU A 234 -5.97 -21.51 24.20
C LEU A 234 -5.94 -22.51 23.04
N ASP A 235 -5.84 -23.81 23.32
CA ASP A 235 -5.94 -24.87 22.30
C ASP A 235 -7.30 -24.84 21.58
N GLU A 236 -8.39 -24.63 22.34
CA GLU A 236 -9.74 -24.47 21.77
C GLU A 236 -9.84 -23.24 20.89
N TYR A 237 -9.31 -22.09 21.33
CA TYR A 237 -9.26 -20.87 20.54
C TYR A 237 -8.51 -21.07 19.21
N LEU A 238 -7.30 -21.65 19.26
CA LEU A 238 -6.49 -21.89 18.07
C LEU A 238 -7.19 -22.82 17.07
N LYS A 239 -7.93 -23.82 17.57
CA LYS A 239 -8.69 -24.74 16.73
C LYS A 239 -9.94 -24.09 16.13
N ALA A 240 -10.73 -23.38 16.93
CA ALA A 240 -12.02 -22.85 16.51
C ALA A 240 -11.91 -21.54 15.71
N HIS A 241 -10.98 -20.65 16.11
CA HIS A 241 -10.93 -19.27 15.62
C HIS A 241 -9.75 -18.96 14.70
N ILE A 242 -8.71 -19.80 14.66
CA ILE A 242 -7.54 -19.61 13.79
C ILE A 242 -7.50 -20.67 12.68
N ALA A 243 -7.55 -21.96 13.02
CA ALA A 243 -7.41 -23.05 12.04
C ALA A 243 -8.50 -23.06 10.94
N SER A 244 -9.67 -22.52 11.24
CA SER A 244 -10.81 -22.43 10.31
C SER A 244 -10.69 -21.27 9.32
N LYS A 245 -9.89 -20.23 9.62
CA LYS A 245 -9.87 -18.96 8.87
C LYS A 245 -9.41 -19.07 7.42
N PRO A 246 -8.37 -19.87 7.09
CA PRO A 246 -8.02 -20.10 5.70
C PRO A 246 -9.09 -20.86 4.90
N LEU A 247 -9.94 -21.63 5.59
CA LEU A 247 -10.95 -22.52 5.01
C LEU A 247 -12.31 -21.86 4.81
N GLU A 248 -12.48 -20.58 5.22
CA GLU A 248 -13.67 -19.80 4.92
C GLU A 248 -13.89 -19.71 3.40
N GLN A 249 -15.15 -19.79 2.95
CA GLN A 249 -15.52 -19.77 1.54
C GLN A 249 -15.30 -18.38 0.91
N VAL A 250 -14.94 -18.37 -0.37
CA VAL A 250 -14.80 -17.15 -1.16
C VAL A 250 -16.17 -16.75 -1.69
N PHE A 251 -16.83 -15.80 -1.03
CA PHE A 251 -18.23 -15.43 -1.32
C PHE A 251 -19.14 -16.68 -1.26
N ASP A 252 -19.91 -16.96 -2.32
CA ASP A 252 -20.79 -18.13 -2.42
C ASP A 252 -20.15 -19.28 -3.22
N GLU A 253 -18.82 -19.30 -3.35
CA GLU A 253 -18.10 -20.34 -4.08
C GLU A 253 -17.89 -21.60 -3.25
N ASN A 254 -17.79 -22.75 -3.92
CA ASN A 254 -17.56 -24.06 -3.28
C ASN A 254 -16.09 -24.32 -2.87
N PHE A 255 -15.24 -23.29 -2.87
CA PHE A 255 -13.83 -23.37 -2.48
C PHE A 255 -13.46 -22.26 -1.48
N SER A 256 -12.34 -22.44 -0.80
CA SER A 256 -11.88 -21.58 0.28
C SER A 256 -10.86 -20.53 -0.18
N PHE A 257 -10.61 -19.52 0.66
CA PHE A 257 -9.53 -18.54 0.41
C PHE A 257 -8.18 -19.23 0.22
N LYS A 258 -7.89 -20.30 0.96
CA LYS A 258 -6.64 -21.05 0.88
C LYS A 258 -6.41 -21.64 -0.52
N ASP A 259 -7.47 -22.07 -1.20
CA ASP A 259 -7.35 -22.76 -2.49
C ASP A 259 -6.84 -21.83 -3.59
N ILE A 260 -7.21 -20.55 -3.55
CA ILE A 260 -6.82 -19.54 -4.55
C ILE A 260 -5.73 -18.57 -4.06
N TYR A 261 -5.27 -18.70 -2.82
CA TYR A 261 -4.31 -17.75 -2.23
C TYR A 261 -2.95 -17.80 -2.94
N VAL A 262 -2.35 -16.65 -3.20
CA VAL A 262 -0.95 -16.55 -3.64
C VAL A 262 -0.19 -15.57 -2.75
N PRO A 263 1.09 -15.84 -2.42
CA PRO A 263 1.88 -14.93 -1.59
C PRO A 263 2.02 -13.55 -2.24
N LEU A 264 1.70 -12.51 -1.46
CA LEU A 264 1.64 -11.14 -1.95
C LEU A 264 3.03 -10.51 -1.98
N LYS A 265 3.27 -9.64 -2.96
CA LYS A 265 4.51 -8.85 -3.05
C LYS A 265 4.33 -7.50 -2.39
N VAL A 266 5.40 -7.00 -1.78
CA VAL A 266 5.43 -5.69 -1.12
C VAL A 266 6.70 -4.90 -1.43
N LYS A 267 6.64 -3.58 -1.19
CA LYS A 267 7.80 -2.68 -1.17
C LYS A 267 7.87 -1.89 0.13
N PRO A 268 9.08 -1.55 0.64
CA PRO A 268 9.24 -0.71 1.82
C PRO A 268 8.69 0.71 1.63
N VAL A 269 8.21 1.30 2.72
CA VAL A 269 7.66 2.67 2.76
C VAL A 269 8.46 3.52 3.73
N ASN A 270 8.98 4.66 3.25
CA ASN A 270 9.80 5.58 4.06
C ASN A 270 8.95 6.33 5.11
N THR A 271 9.57 7.10 6.00
CA THR A 271 8.86 7.87 7.05
C THR A 271 7.83 8.88 6.53
N ASN A 272 8.01 9.38 5.30
CA ASN A 272 7.10 10.34 4.66
C ASN A 272 5.89 9.66 4.00
N GLY A 273 5.82 8.33 4.02
CA GLY A 273 4.75 7.56 3.37
C GLY A 273 5.00 7.31 1.88
N GLU A 274 6.21 7.58 1.39
CA GLU A 274 6.58 7.34 0.00
C GLU A 274 7.13 5.92 -0.14
N ILE A 275 6.66 5.23 -1.19
CA ILE A 275 7.11 3.87 -1.53
C ILE A 275 8.51 3.98 -2.12
N ASN A 276 9.45 3.17 -1.61
CA ASN A 276 10.78 3.10 -2.21
C ASN A 276 10.71 2.37 -3.55
N GLN A 277 10.65 3.12 -4.66
CA GLN A 277 10.51 2.56 -6.00
C GLN A 277 11.76 1.78 -6.45
N GLU A 278 12.94 2.10 -5.92
CA GLU A 278 14.22 1.47 -6.27
C GLU A 278 14.47 0.16 -5.51
N ALA A 279 13.70 -0.12 -4.45
CA ALA A 279 13.81 -1.36 -3.69
C ALA A 279 13.26 -2.56 -4.48
N ASP A 280 13.93 -3.71 -4.32
CA ASP A 280 13.46 -5.00 -4.82
C ASP A 280 12.12 -5.41 -4.17
N PHE A 281 11.33 -6.20 -4.90
CA PHE A 281 10.08 -6.74 -4.37
C PHE A 281 10.38 -7.78 -3.28
N LEU A 282 9.70 -7.65 -2.15
CA LEU A 282 9.75 -8.60 -1.05
C LEU A 282 8.48 -9.46 -1.05
N ASP A 283 8.58 -10.70 -0.59
CA ASP A 283 7.42 -11.52 -0.25
C ASP A 283 6.87 -11.09 1.12
N LEU A 284 5.58 -10.75 1.18
CA LEU A 284 4.96 -10.18 2.39
C LEU A 284 5.06 -11.13 3.59
N GLU A 285 4.83 -12.41 3.38
CA GLU A 285 4.93 -13.37 4.47
C GLU A 285 6.38 -13.50 4.96
N THR A 286 7.34 -13.52 4.03
CA THR A 286 8.77 -13.59 4.35
C THR A 286 9.20 -12.36 5.16
N TRP A 287 8.83 -11.16 4.74
CA TRP A 287 9.07 -9.92 5.48
C TRP A 287 8.49 -9.98 6.91
N ALA A 288 7.24 -10.41 7.06
CA ALA A 288 6.60 -10.53 8.38
C ALA A 288 7.30 -11.58 9.26
N LYS A 289 7.77 -12.69 8.67
CA LYS A 289 8.54 -13.75 9.36
C LYS A 289 9.89 -13.22 9.85
N GLU A 290 10.60 -12.48 9.01
CA GLU A 290 11.93 -11.93 9.34
C GLU A 290 11.84 -10.98 10.54
N ILE A 291 10.92 -10.02 10.52
CA ILE A 291 10.74 -9.07 11.64
C ILE A 291 10.31 -9.81 12.90
N LEU A 292 9.31 -10.71 12.81
CA LEU A 292 8.78 -11.48 13.94
C LEU A 292 9.87 -12.30 14.66
N LEU A 293 10.78 -12.92 13.90
CA LEU A 293 11.82 -13.80 14.42
C LEU A 293 13.13 -13.07 14.78
N ASN A 294 13.33 -11.84 14.31
CA ASN A 294 14.53 -11.06 14.58
C ASN A 294 14.53 -10.50 16.02
N GLN A 295 15.48 -10.93 16.83
CA GLN A 295 15.61 -10.47 18.22
C GLN A 295 16.03 -9.00 18.34
N ASN A 296 16.62 -8.40 17.30
CA ASN A 296 17.05 -7.01 17.31
C ASN A 296 15.91 -6.03 16.95
N GLU A 297 14.77 -6.53 16.48
CA GLU A 297 13.64 -5.74 15.99
C GLU A 297 12.38 -5.91 16.86
N LEU A 298 12.56 -6.29 18.13
CA LEU A 298 11.45 -6.53 19.06
C LEU A 298 10.64 -5.26 19.38
N GLU A 299 11.20 -4.07 19.21
CA GLU A 299 10.45 -2.80 19.34
C GLU A 299 9.57 -2.44 18.14
N GLN A 300 9.74 -3.11 17.00
CA GLN A 300 9.07 -2.70 15.76
C GLN A 300 7.61 -3.17 15.73
N VAL A 301 6.74 -2.25 15.33
CA VAL A 301 5.35 -2.54 14.96
C VAL A 301 5.31 -2.79 13.46
N MET A 302 4.86 -3.98 13.05
CA MET A 302 4.71 -4.32 11.63
C MET A 302 3.44 -3.66 11.09
N PHE A 303 3.55 -2.86 10.03
CA PHE A 303 2.40 -2.22 9.40
C PHE A 303 2.35 -2.52 7.90
N VAL A 304 1.31 -3.25 7.50
CA VAL A 304 1.06 -3.64 6.10
C VAL A 304 -0.01 -2.73 5.52
N GLN A 305 0.39 -1.83 4.63
CA GLN A 305 -0.53 -0.96 3.89
C GLN A 305 -0.84 -1.49 2.49
N GLY A 306 -2.01 -1.15 1.97
CA GLY A 306 -2.39 -1.45 0.60
C GLY A 306 -3.77 -0.91 0.25
N GLY A 307 -4.03 -0.74 -1.04
CA GLY A 307 -5.35 -0.37 -1.56
C GLY A 307 -6.48 -1.35 -1.17
N PRO A 308 -7.74 -1.00 -1.44
CA PRO A 308 -8.87 -1.92 -1.31
C PRO A 308 -8.67 -3.13 -2.24
N GLY A 309 -9.21 -4.31 -1.86
CA GLY A 309 -9.13 -5.52 -2.70
C GLY A 309 -7.74 -6.15 -2.86
N ARG A 310 -6.69 -5.59 -2.25
CA ARG A 310 -5.29 -6.09 -2.34
C ARG A 310 -4.97 -7.34 -1.51
N GLY A 311 -5.93 -7.85 -0.73
CA GLY A 311 -5.77 -9.12 -0.01
C GLY A 311 -5.23 -9.03 1.43
N LYS A 312 -5.21 -7.84 2.05
CA LYS A 312 -4.76 -7.62 3.46
C LYS A 312 -5.38 -8.61 4.46
N SER A 313 -6.72 -8.67 4.50
CA SER A 313 -7.43 -9.58 5.42
C SER A 313 -7.18 -11.06 5.11
N VAL A 314 -7.04 -11.41 3.82
CA VAL A 314 -6.70 -12.79 3.43
C VAL A 314 -5.31 -13.15 3.93
N PHE A 315 -4.34 -12.23 3.80
CA PHE A 315 -3.00 -12.39 4.40
C PHE A 315 -3.09 -12.62 5.91
N CYS A 316 -3.85 -11.82 6.67
CA CYS A 316 -4.02 -12.01 8.11
C CYS A 316 -4.53 -13.43 8.48
N ARG A 317 -5.46 -13.96 7.68
CA ARG A 317 -6.00 -15.32 7.88
C ARG A 317 -4.95 -16.40 7.59
N MET A 318 -4.20 -16.26 6.49
CA MET A 318 -3.15 -17.22 6.14
C MET A 318 -1.98 -17.18 7.13
N PHE A 319 -1.55 -15.97 7.48
CA PHE A 319 -0.41 -15.76 8.37
C PHE A 319 -0.69 -16.19 9.81
N SER A 320 -1.88 -15.90 10.34
CA SER A 320 -2.27 -16.36 11.68
C SER A 320 -2.28 -17.90 11.77
N ASP A 321 -2.82 -18.60 10.77
CA ASP A 321 -2.79 -20.05 10.73
C ASP A 321 -1.36 -20.61 10.54
N TRP A 322 -0.52 -19.93 9.76
CA TRP A 322 0.89 -20.29 9.62
C TRP A 322 1.64 -20.19 10.95
N VAL A 323 1.45 -19.10 11.72
CA VAL A 323 2.03 -18.91 13.06
C VAL A 323 1.55 -20.02 14.00
N ARG A 324 0.27 -20.37 13.98
CA ARG A 324 -0.30 -21.48 14.76
C ARG A 324 0.39 -22.81 14.44
N GLN A 325 0.62 -23.11 13.16
CA GLN A 325 1.22 -24.39 12.76
C GLN A 325 2.73 -24.46 13.02
N HIS A 326 3.45 -23.36 12.80
CA HIS A 326 4.91 -23.36 12.72
C HIS A 326 5.62 -22.73 13.91
N LEU A 327 4.99 -21.78 14.62
CA LEU A 327 5.63 -21.00 15.68
C LEU A 327 4.98 -21.20 17.07
N HIS A 328 3.69 -21.52 17.17
CA HIS A 328 3.09 -21.81 18.47
C HIS A 328 3.75 -23.05 19.13
N PRO A 329 4.16 -22.99 20.41
CA PRO A 329 3.84 -21.95 21.41
C PRO A 329 4.88 -20.83 21.62
N ILE A 330 5.92 -20.71 20.79
CA ILE A 330 6.84 -19.55 20.85
C ILE A 330 6.07 -18.25 20.60
N TRP A 331 5.19 -18.27 19.60
CA TRP A 331 4.27 -17.17 19.29
C TRP A 331 2.86 -17.72 19.10
N THR A 332 1.91 -17.20 19.86
CA THR A 332 0.50 -17.55 19.76
C THR A 332 -0.26 -16.45 19.01
N PRO A 333 -0.86 -16.73 17.84
CA PRO A 333 -1.56 -15.72 17.07
C PRO A 333 -2.91 -15.38 17.68
N ILE A 334 -3.22 -14.09 17.83
CA ILE A 334 -4.55 -13.57 18.16
C ILE A 334 -4.99 -12.67 17.00
N LEU A 335 -5.96 -13.14 16.22
CA LEU A 335 -6.50 -12.39 15.08
C LEU A 335 -7.67 -11.52 15.53
N ILE A 336 -7.52 -10.21 15.37
CA ILE A 336 -8.49 -9.18 15.80
C ILE A 336 -8.85 -8.36 14.58
N ARG A 337 -10.13 -8.33 14.23
CA ARG A 337 -10.63 -7.35 13.26
C ARG A 337 -10.93 -6.08 14.04
N LEU A 338 -10.24 -4.99 13.71
CA LEU A 338 -10.35 -3.73 14.45
C LEU A 338 -11.75 -3.13 14.40
N ARG A 339 -12.53 -3.51 13.38
CA ARG A 339 -13.94 -3.13 13.29
C ARG A 339 -14.86 -3.86 14.29
N ASP A 340 -14.45 -5.01 14.80
CA ASP A 340 -15.28 -5.80 15.71
C ASP A 340 -15.12 -5.30 17.16
N LEU A 341 -14.39 -4.19 17.38
CA LEU A 341 -14.15 -3.57 18.69
C LEU A 341 -15.14 -2.42 18.91
N ASP A 342 -15.91 -2.49 20.00
CA ASP A 342 -16.98 -1.54 20.33
C ASP A 342 -16.45 -0.30 21.07
N SER A 343 -15.37 -0.43 21.85
CA SER A 343 -14.81 0.65 22.66
C SER A 343 -13.27 0.66 22.71
N PHE A 344 -12.69 1.83 23.01
CA PHE A 344 -11.23 2.01 23.14
C PHE A 344 -10.88 2.66 24.48
N GLU A 345 -9.93 2.04 25.17
CA GLU A 345 -9.42 2.47 26.45
C GLU A 345 -8.12 3.29 26.30
N GLN A 346 -7.64 3.88 27.40
CA GLN A 346 -6.41 4.68 27.38
C GLN A 346 -5.13 3.88 27.06
N ARG A 347 -5.18 2.55 27.24
CA ARG A 347 -4.08 1.63 26.92
C ARG A 347 -4.62 0.45 26.11
N LEU A 348 -3.76 -0.12 25.26
CA LEU A 348 -4.16 -1.19 24.34
C LEU A 348 -4.60 -2.44 25.10
N GLU A 349 -3.87 -2.82 26.14
CA GLU A 349 -4.16 -4.00 26.96
C GLU A 349 -5.56 -3.95 27.60
N ASN A 350 -5.98 -2.77 28.08
CA ASN A 350 -7.32 -2.58 28.64
C ASN A 350 -8.40 -2.73 27.58
N THR A 351 -8.14 -2.24 26.36
CA THR A 351 -9.03 -2.41 25.21
C THR A 351 -9.17 -3.90 24.87
N LEU A 352 -8.06 -4.62 24.81
CA LEU A 352 -8.05 -6.04 24.53
C LEU A 352 -8.77 -6.86 25.61
N GLU A 353 -8.62 -6.51 26.90
CA GLU A 353 -9.35 -7.14 28.00
C GLU A 353 -10.85 -6.89 27.96
N ALA A 354 -11.27 -5.68 27.61
CA ALA A 354 -12.69 -5.31 27.55
C ALA A 354 -13.42 -5.96 26.35
N GLU A 355 -12.75 -6.02 25.20
CA GLU A 355 -13.38 -6.39 23.92
C GLU A 355 -13.23 -7.88 23.58
N LEU A 356 -12.13 -8.53 23.96
CA LEU A 356 -11.90 -9.93 23.59
C LEU A 356 -12.61 -10.89 24.55
N LYS A 357 -13.76 -11.41 24.10
CA LYS A 357 -14.57 -12.41 24.81
C LYS A 357 -14.01 -13.83 24.67
N ILE A 358 -12.73 -14.02 25.02
CA ILE A 358 -12.03 -15.31 24.99
C ILE A 358 -11.85 -15.82 26.42
N SER A 359 -12.13 -17.10 26.66
CA SER A 359 -12.23 -17.64 28.03
C SER A 359 -10.94 -17.50 28.86
N PHE A 360 -9.74 -17.69 28.29
CA PHE A 360 -8.50 -17.50 29.05
C PHE A 360 -8.20 -16.04 29.40
N ILE A 361 -8.67 -15.08 28.59
CA ILE A 361 -8.52 -13.63 28.84
C ILE A 361 -9.42 -13.21 30.01
N GLN A 362 -10.65 -13.73 30.08
CA GLN A 362 -11.62 -13.36 31.11
C GLN A 362 -11.32 -13.99 32.48
N ASN A 363 -10.69 -15.17 32.49
CA ASN A 363 -10.51 -15.97 33.70
C ASN A 363 -9.16 -15.77 34.39
N ASP A 364 -8.18 -15.15 33.72
CA ASP A 364 -6.83 -14.93 34.27
C ASP A 364 -6.41 -13.48 34.08
N LYS A 365 -6.25 -12.74 35.18
CA LYS A 365 -5.79 -11.34 35.16
C LYS A 365 -4.30 -11.17 34.81
N ASN A 366 -3.53 -12.26 34.85
CA ASN A 366 -2.10 -12.25 34.58
C ASN A 366 -1.77 -12.81 33.18
N TRP A 367 -2.78 -13.03 32.34
CA TRP A 367 -2.58 -13.60 31.00
C TRP A 367 -1.63 -12.76 30.13
N PHE A 368 -1.61 -11.44 30.34
CA PHE A 368 -0.71 -10.47 29.69
C PHE A 368 0.72 -10.44 30.24
N THR A 369 0.96 -10.95 31.45
CA THR A 369 2.29 -10.91 32.09
C THR A 369 2.88 -12.30 32.29
N ASN A 370 2.20 -13.34 31.77
CA ASN A 370 2.67 -14.72 31.86
C ASN A 370 3.84 -14.95 30.90
N LYS A 371 5.04 -15.12 31.48
CA LYS A 371 6.31 -15.40 30.76
C LYS A 371 6.29 -16.67 29.90
N ASN A 372 5.36 -17.59 30.14
CA ASN A 372 5.23 -18.84 29.40
C ASN A 372 4.30 -18.73 28.20
N THR A 373 3.68 -17.57 27.97
CA THR A 373 2.84 -17.33 26.79
C THR A 373 3.20 -16.00 26.12
N ARG A 374 3.55 -16.04 24.83
CA ARG A 374 3.74 -14.85 24.00
C ARG A 374 2.70 -14.80 22.90
N PHE A 375 2.22 -13.60 22.61
CA PHE A 375 1.14 -13.37 21.65
C PHE A 375 1.65 -12.53 20.49
N LEU A 376 1.20 -12.87 19.30
CA LEU A 376 1.23 -12.00 18.13
C LEU A 376 -0.19 -11.48 17.90
N PHE A 377 -0.42 -10.22 18.22
CA PHE A 377 -1.69 -9.55 17.95
C PHE A 377 -1.70 -9.09 16.48
N ILE A 378 -2.61 -9.67 15.70
CA ILE A 378 -2.82 -9.33 14.29
C ILE A 378 -4.07 -8.47 14.22
N LEU A 379 -3.87 -7.16 14.07
CA LEU A 379 -4.90 -6.12 14.03
C LEU A 379 -5.27 -5.83 12.57
N ASP A 380 -6.34 -6.45 12.09
CA ASP A 380 -6.80 -6.34 10.70
C ASP A 380 -7.75 -5.14 10.55
N GLY A 381 -7.39 -4.18 9.67
CA GLY A 381 -8.24 -3.06 9.27
C GLY A 381 -8.12 -1.79 10.12
N PHE A 382 -6.94 -1.16 10.16
CA PHE A 382 -6.70 0.12 10.88
C PHE A 382 -7.57 1.27 10.36
N ASP A 383 -7.89 1.29 9.07
CA ASP A 383 -8.86 2.21 8.49
C ASP A 383 -10.30 1.99 8.97
N GLU A 384 -10.61 0.81 9.52
CA GLU A 384 -11.95 0.38 9.94
C GLU A 384 -12.18 0.60 11.45
N LEU A 385 -11.30 1.36 12.12
CA LEU A 385 -11.39 1.60 13.57
C LEU A 385 -12.63 2.45 13.94
N HIS A 386 -13.49 1.92 14.82
CA HIS A 386 -14.64 2.66 15.37
C HIS A 386 -14.22 3.68 16.42
N ILE A 387 -14.18 4.97 16.07
CA ILE A 387 -13.89 6.04 17.05
C ILE A 387 -15.20 6.63 17.57
N GLU A 388 -15.58 6.30 18.81
CA GLU A 388 -16.66 6.98 19.53
C GLU A 388 -16.26 8.41 19.90
N ALA A 389 -17.15 9.38 19.66
CA ALA A 389 -16.94 10.80 19.98
C ALA A 389 -16.88 11.11 21.50
N ARG A 390 -16.86 10.11 22.37
CA ARG A 390 -16.88 10.27 23.85
C ARG A 390 -15.52 10.05 24.51
N THR A 391 -14.59 9.36 23.86
CA THR A 391 -13.20 9.22 24.31
C THR A 391 -12.33 10.02 23.33
N ASN A 392 -11.42 10.88 23.81
CA ASN A 392 -10.57 11.75 22.97
C ASN A 392 -9.50 10.98 22.15
N LEU A 393 -9.81 9.77 21.66
CA LEU A 393 -8.90 8.87 20.97
C LEU A 393 -9.10 8.97 19.46
N ASP A 394 -8.24 9.72 18.76
CA ASP A 394 -8.18 9.69 17.30
C ASP A 394 -7.25 8.57 16.78
N LEU A 395 -7.17 8.37 15.45
CA LEU A 395 -6.28 7.37 14.83
C LEU A 395 -4.80 7.55 15.23
N GLU A 396 -4.39 8.80 15.48
CA GLU A 396 -3.05 9.13 15.95
C GLU A 396 -2.83 8.60 17.38
N ALA A 397 -3.82 8.76 18.25
CA ALA A 397 -3.74 8.25 19.61
C ALA A 397 -3.69 6.72 19.64
N PHE A 398 -4.48 6.02 18.82
CA PHE A 398 -4.43 4.55 18.75
C PHE A 398 -3.07 4.04 18.26
N ILE A 399 -2.53 4.60 17.16
CA ILE A 399 -1.22 4.14 16.67
C ILE A 399 -0.09 4.45 17.66
N LYS A 400 -0.21 5.56 18.42
CA LYS A 400 0.71 5.88 19.53
C LYS A 400 0.58 4.90 20.69
N GLN A 401 -0.63 4.47 21.04
CA GLN A 401 -0.85 3.43 22.06
C GLN A 401 -0.20 2.11 21.64
N VAL A 402 -0.42 1.66 20.41
CA VAL A 402 0.18 0.42 19.90
C VAL A 402 1.71 0.52 19.89
N SER A 403 2.25 1.66 19.45
CA SER A 403 3.68 1.94 19.50
C SER A 403 4.23 1.89 20.93
N GLY A 404 3.54 2.52 21.89
CA GLY A 404 3.92 2.52 23.30
C GLY A 404 3.90 1.10 23.88
N PHE A 405 2.83 0.36 23.61
CA PHE A 405 2.68 -1.04 24.00
C PHE A 405 3.85 -1.90 23.48
N GLN A 406 4.25 -1.77 22.21
CA GLN A 406 5.37 -2.52 21.66
C GLN A 406 6.72 -2.17 22.33
N GLN A 407 6.92 -0.91 22.71
CA GLN A 407 8.11 -0.48 23.45
C GLN A 407 8.13 -1.02 24.88
N GLU A 408 6.98 -1.09 25.54
CA GLU A 408 6.83 -1.73 26.84
C GLU A 408 7.12 -3.23 26.76
N CYS A 409 6.62 -3.93 25.73
CA CYS A 409 6.91 -5.35 25.49
C CYS A 409 8.41 -5.65 25.35
N LYS A 410 9.20 -4.71 24.82
CA LYS A 410 10.67 -4.82 24.78
C LYS A 410 11.31 -4.53 26.14
N SER A 411 10.79 -3.55 26.87
CA SER A 411 11.38 -3.05 28.12
C SER A 411 11.10 -3.96 29.32
N TYR A 412 9.96 -4.65 29.31
CA TYR A 412 9.54 -5.56 30.36
C TYR A 412 9.56 -7.00 29.85
N GLN A 413 10.46 -7.81 30.39
CA GLN A 413 10.61 -9.23 30.02
C GLN A 413 9.30 -10.04 30.15
N GLU A 414 8.34 -9.58 30.96
CA GLU A 414 7.08 -10.27 31.25
C GLU A 414 6.02 -10.07 30.16
N MET A 415 6.16 -9.05 29.31
CA MET A 415 5.15 -8.62 28.34
C MET A 415 5.51 -8.97 26.89
N GLY A 416 6.44 -9.88 26.60
CA GLY A 416 7.11 -10.09 25.30
C GLY A 416 6.22 -10.44 24.07
N HIS A 417 5.18 -9.67 23.79
CA HIS A 417 4.21 -9.76 22.72
C HIS A 417 4.64 -8.92 21.51
N ARG A 418 3.99 -9.15 20.36
CA ARG A 418 4.21 -8.39 19.13
C ARG A 418 2.90 -7.99 18.48
N VAL A 419 2.95 -6.91 17.70
CA VAL A 419 1.80 -6.40 16.97
C VAL A 419 2.08 -6.31 15.46
N LEU A 420 1.15 -6.83 14.67
CA LEU A 420 1.03 -6.61 13.23
C LEU A 420 -0.28 -5.88 12.96
N ILE A 421 -0.23 -4.82 12.15
CA ILE A 421 -1.40 -4.02 11.76
C ILE A 421 -1.54 -4.04 10.24
N THR A 422 -2.77 -4.10 9.73
CA THR A 422 -3.06 -3.84 8.32
C THR A 422 -3.88 -2.57 8.15
N GLY A 423 -3.74 -1.84 7.04
CA GLY A 423 -4.57 -0.66 6.76
C GLY A 423 -4.51 -0.15 5.32
N ARG A 424 -5.30 0.89 5.01
CA ARG A 424 -5.18 1.65 3.75
C ARG A 424 -3.98 2.61 3.79
N SER A 425 -3.34 2.84 2.65
CA SER A 425 -2.15 3.71 2.52
C SER A 425 -2.44 5.16 2.91
N MET A 426 -3.68 5.63 2.67
CA MET A 426 -4.13 6.98 3.03
C MET A 426 -4.38 7.17 4.53
N SER A 427 -4.59 6.09 5.30
CA SER A 427 -4.99 6.16 6.71
C SER A 427 -3.95 6.80 7.61
N LEU A 428 -2.68 6.76 7.20
CA LEU A 428 -1.56 7.33 7.93
C LEU A 428 -1.11 8.71 7.39
N GLN A 429 -1.53 9.12 6.19
CA GLN A 429 -1.07 10.36 5.56
C GLN A 429 -1.53 11.63 6.28
N GLY A 430 -2.62 11.55 7.05
CA GLY A 430 -3.16 12.68 7.82
C GLY A 430 -2.62 12.80 9.25
N ILE A 431 -1.75 11.89 9.70
CA ILE A 431 -1.28 11.84 11.10
C ILE A 431 0.05 12.61 11.24
N PRO A 432 0.09 13.72 12.00
CA PRO A 432 1.33 14.44 12.26
C PRO A 432 2.29 13.59 13.11
N HIS A 433 3.51 13.38 12.61
CA HIS A 433 4.59 12.64 13.30
C HIS A 433 4.24 11.20 13.70
N LEU A 434 4.35 10.28 12.74
CA LEU A 434 4.23 8.84 12.99
C LEU A 434 5.32 8.32 13.95
N PRO A 435 5.02 7.29 14.77
CA PRO A 435 6.02 6.64 15.62
C PRO A 435 7.22 6.09 14.82
N ARG A 436 8.43 6.26 15.36
CA ARG A 436 9.68 5.85 14.68
C ARG A 436 9.89 4.35 14.60
N ASN A 437 9.23 3.58 15.46
CA ASN A 437 9.29 2.12 15.49
C ASN A 437 8.21 1.46 14.63
N LEU A 438 7.60 2.20 13.69
CA LEU A 438 6.63 1.67 12.74
C LEU A 438 7.35 1.23 11.46
N GLU A 439 7.47 -0.09 11.27
CA GLU A 439 8.08 -0.67 10.07
C GLU A 439 6.99 -0.91 9.03
N ARG A 440 7.13 -0.32 7.84
CA ARG A 440 6.03 -0.20 6.88
C ARG A 440 6.33 -0.80 5.52
N VAL A 441 5.36 -1.53 4.99
CA VAL A 441 5.39 -2.06 3.62
C VAL A 441 4.06 -1.82 2.90
N GLU A 442 4.13 -1.56 1.60
CA GLU A 442 2.98 -1.41 0.70
C GLU A 442 2.81 -2.67 -0.15
N ILE A 443 1.61 -3.25 -0.16
CA ILE A 443 1.22 -4.34 -1.07
C ILE A 443 1.14 -3.78 -2.49
N VAL A 444 2.00 -4.29 -3.37
CA VAL A 444 2.06 -3.86 -4.76
C VAL A 444 1.01 -4.56 -5.62
N GLU A 445 0.78 -4.01 -6.81
CA GLU A 445 -0.04 -4.63 -7.87
C GLU A 445 0.51 -6.00 -8.28
N MET A 446 -0.38 -6.95 -8.58
CA MET A 446 0.03 -8.26 -9.07
C MET A 446 0.71 -8.09 -10.44
N ASP A 447 1.97 -8.49 -10.53
CA ASP A 447 2.64 -8.60 -11.81
C ASP A 447 2.14 -9.83 -12.59
N GLY A 448 2.52 -9.93 -13.87
CA GLY A 448 2.09 -11.04 -14.72
C GLY A 448 2.47 -12.42 -14.19
N GLN A 449 3.56 -12.54 -13.42
CA GLN A 449 3.96 -13.81 -12.81
C GLN A 449 3.01 -14.20 -11.67
N LEU A 450 2.67 -13.26 -10.79
CA LEU A 450 1.79 -13.51 -9.67
C LEU A 450 0.34 -13.74 -10.14
N GLN A 451 -0.10 -13.01 -11.16
CA GLN A 451 -1.40 -13.24 -11.83
C GLN A 451 -1.46 -14.65 -12.42
N GLN A 452 -0.41 -15.11 -13.10
CA GLN A 452 -0.40 -16.46 -13.66
C GLN A 452 -0.48 -17.53 -12.57
N LYS A 453 0.29 -17.40 -11.48
CA LYS A 453 0.19 -18.32 -10.33
C LYS A 453 -1.22 -18.39 -9.75
N TRP A 454 -1.91 -17.25 -9.70
CA TRP A 454 -3.29 -17.20 -9.23
C TRP A 454 -4.24 -17.91 -10.20
N LEU A 455 -4.09 -17.67 -11.51
CA LEU A 455 -4.89 -18.31 -12.55
C LEU A 455 -4.65 -19.83 -12.63
N ASP A 456 -3.44 -20.28 -12.37
CA ASP A 456 -3.11 -21.71 -12.31
C ASP A 456 -3.88 -22.40 -11.16
N ARG A 457 -3.85 -21.81 -9.96
CA ARG A 457 -4.67 -22.30 -8.83
C ARG A 457 -6.16 -22.25 -9.12
N TRP A 458 -6.61 -21.19 -9.79
CA TRP A 458 -8.00 -21.05 -10.20
C TRP A 458 -8.41 -22.17 -11.16
N GLU A 459 -7.55 -22.56 -12.11
CA GLU A 459 -7.78 -23.63 -13.09
C GLU A 459 -7.74 -25.04 -12.48
N GLU A 460 -6.97 -25.24 -11.40
CA GLU A 460 -6.92 -26.52 -10.65
C GLU A 460 -8.27 -26.87 -10.00
N LEU A 461 -9.10 -25.88 -9.72
CA LEU A 461 -10.42 -26.08 -9.12
C LEU A 461 -11.37 -26.83 -10.07
N PRO A 462 -12.05 -27.90 -9.62
CA PRO A 462 -12.92 -28.71 -10.47
C PRO A 462 -13.99 -27.92 -11.25
N ALA A 463 -14.53 -26.84 -10.67
CA ALA A 463 -15.56 -26.00 -11.29
C ALA A 463 -15.03 -25.12 -12.44
N ASN A 464 -13.72 -24.89 -12.48
CA ASN A 464 -13.05 -23.92 -13.34
C ASN A 464 -12.19 -24.58 -14.44
N LYS A 465 -11.96 -25.88 -14.34
CA LYS A 465 -11.13 -26.66 -15.28
C LYS A 465 -11.59 -26.47 -16.74
N GLY A 466 -10.65 -26.10 -17.59
CA GLY A 466 -10.85 -25.81 -19.01
C GLY A 466 -11.41 -24.42 -19.31
N LYS A 467 -11.61 -23.56 -18.30
CA LYS A 467 -12.28 -22.26 -18.44
C LYS A 467 -11.38 -21.06 -18.20
N THR A 468 -10.09 -21.24 -17.89
CA THR A 468 -9.20 -20.12 -17.53
C THR A 468 -8.12 -19.85 -18.55
N ALA A 469 -7.70 -20.87 -19.32
CA ALA A 469 -6.57 -20.77 -20.25
C ALA A 469 -6.73 -19.64 -21.29
N ALA A 470 -7.91 -19.53 -21.91
CA ALA A 470 -8.18 -18.48 -22.90
C ALA A 470 -8.23 -17.08 -22.27
N PHE A 471 -8.74 -16.96 -21.04
CA PHE A 471 -8.79 -15.68 -20.31
C PHE A 471 -7.40 -15.21 -19.85
N GLY A 472 -6.57 -16.13 -19.34
CA GLY A 472 -5.18 -15.84 -19.00
C GLY A 472 -4.35 -15.41 -20.21
N GLN A 473 -4.50 -16.10 -21.35
CA GLN A 473 -3.88 -15.71 -22.61
C GLN A 473 -4.34 -14.33 -23.09
N PHE A 474 -5.64 -14.03 -22.97
CA PHE A 474 -6.16 -12.72 -23.30
C PHE A 474 -5.51 -11.63 -22.45
N LEU A 475 -5.45 -11.77 -21.12
CA LEU A 475 -4.84 -10.78 -20.23
C LEU A 475 -3.38 -10.46 -20.58
N GLN A 476 -2.65 -11.45 -21.10
CA GLN A 476 -1.25 -11.29 -21.53
C GLN A 476 -1.11 -10.74 -22.95
N SER A 477 -2.14 -10.84 -23.78
CA SER A 477 -2.10 -10.41 -25.19
C SER A 477 -2.07 -8.89 -25.37
N ASP A 478 -1.50 -8.42 -26.48
CA ASP A 478 -1.55 -6.99 -26.88
C ASP A 478 -2.96 -6.52 -27.25
N LYS A 479 -3.88 -7.46 -27.49
CA LYS A 479 -5.28 -7.17 -27.75
C LYS A 479 -6.07 -6.81 -26.49
N CYS A 480 -5.57 -7.15 -25.30
CA CYS A 480 -6.23 -6.78 -24.05
C CYS A 480 -5.97 -5.30 -23.74
N PRO A 481 -7.01 -4.48 -23.57
CA PRO A 481 -6.85 -3.07 -23.26
C PRO A 481 -6.08 -2.87 -21.95
N SER A 482 -5.20 -1.85 -21.91
CA SER A 482 -4.32 -1.54 -20.77
C SER A 482 -5.07 -1.38 -19.45
N GLU A 483 -6.27 -0.85 -19.49
CA GLU A 483 -7.17 -0.61 -18.36
C GLU A 483 -7.66 -1.93 -17.78
N VAL A 484 -7.96 -2.91 -18.63
CA VAL A 484 -8.36 -4.26 -18.21
C VAL A 484 -7.17 -4.98 -17.57
N LYS A 485 -5.98 -4.86 -18.17
CA LYS A 485 -4.74 -5.37 -17.58
C LYS A 485 -4.52 -4.79 -16.19
N LYS A 486 -4.69 -3.47 -16.03
CA LYS A 486 -4.55 -2.77 -14.75
C LYS A 486 -5.55 -3.24 -13.70
N LEU A 487 -6.83 -3.37 -14.06
CA LEU A 487 -7.86 -3.89 -13.14
C LEU A 487 -7.53 -5.31 -12.68
N ALA A 488 -7.04 -6.16 -13.59
CA ALA A 488 -6.66 -7.54 -13.28
C ALA A 488 -5.44 -7.65 -12.34
N GLN A 489 -4.74 -6.55 -12.03
CA GLN A 489 -3.62 -6.55 -11.08
C GLN A 489 -4.08 -6.58 -9.62
N GLU A 490 -5.38 -6.42 -9.35
CA GLU A 490 -5.93 -6.53 -8.01
C GLU A 490 -6.60 -7.89 -7.80
N PRO A 491 -6.28 -8.65 -6.74
CA PRO A 491 -6.82 -9.99 -6.52
C PRO A 491 -8.36 -10.09 -6.58
N LEU A 492 -9.06 -9.12 -5.96
CA LEU A 492 -10.53 -9.10 -5.96
C LEU A 492 -11.10 -8.90 -7.37
N LEU A 493 -10.52 -7.97 -8.15
CA LEU A 493 -10.98 -7.68 -9.51
C LEU A 493 -10.59 -8.81 -10.49
N LEU A 494 -9.41 -9.40 -10.32
CA LEU A 494 -8.99 -10.59 -11.07
C LEU A 494 -9.98 -11.74 -10.86
N TYR A 495 -10.37 -11.99 -9.61
CA TYR A 495 -11.42 -12.95 -9.27
C TYR A 495 -12.74 -12.65 -9.98
N LEU A 496 -13.23 -11.41 -9.91
CA LEU A 496 -14.48 -11.03 -10.56
C LEU A 496 -14.44 -11.22 -12.08
N LEU A 497 -13.35 -10.81 -12.73
CA LEU A 497 -13.18 -11.00 -14.18
C LEU A 497 -13.13 -12.48 -14.57
N ALA A 498 -12.36 -13.29 -13.83
CA ALA A 498 -12.25 -14.72 -14.06
C ALA A 498 -13.60 -15.44 -13.84
N ALA A 499 -14.34 -15.07 -12.79
CA ALA A 499 -15.66 -15.61 -12.50
C ALA A 499 -16.69 -15.23 -13.59
N MET A 500 -16.73 -13.97 -14.02
CA MET A 500 -17.62 -13.52 -15.10
C MET A 500 -17.30 -14.21 -16.44
N TYR A 501 -16.02 -14.44 -16.74
CA TYR A 501 -15.60 -15.18 -17.92
C TYR A 501 -16.02 -16.65 -17.87
N ARG A 502 -15.71 -17.34 -16.75
CA ARG A 502 -16.14 -18.73 -16.47
C ARG A 502 -17.65 -18.92 -16.70
N ASP A 503 -18.40 -17.89 -16.36
CA ASP A 503 -19.86 -17.86 -16.36
C ASP A 503 -20.46 -17.42 -17.71
N GLY A 504 -19.64 -17.13 -18.72
CA GLY A 504 -20.07 -16.71 -20.05
C GLY A 504 -20.68 -15.30 -20.10
N LYS A 505 -20.45 -14.46 -19.09
CA LYS A 505 -20.95 -13.08 -18.99
C LYS A 505 -19.98 -12.08 -19.58
N LEU A 506 -18.68 -12.36 -19.50
CA LEU A 506 -17.64 -11.57 -20.13
C LEU A 506 -17.13 -12.28 -21.39
N ALA A 507 -17.33 -11.66 -22.55
CA ALA A 507 -16.85 -12.20 -23.83
C ALA A 507 -15.60 -11.45 -24.29
N ILE A 508 -14.49 -12.18 -24.47
CA ILE A 508 -13.18 -11.61 -24.86
C ILE A 508 -13.28 -10.75 -26.14
N HIS A 509 -14.00 -11.21 -27.18
CA HIS A 509 -14.14 -10.47 -28.43
C HIS A 509 -14.73 -9.06 -28.23
N LYS A 510 -15.68 -8.88 -27.30
CA LYS A 510 -16.25 -7.55 -27.00
C LYS A 510 -15.20 -6.60 -26.44
N LEU A 511 -14.21 -7.12 -25.70
CA LEU A 511 -13.10 -6.35 -25.13
C LEU A 511 -11.98 -6.09 -26.15
N GLU A 512 -11.77 -7.00 -27.11
CA GLU A 512 -10.79 -6.81 -28.20
C GLU A 512 -11.23 -5.71 -29.19
N GLU A 513 -12.53 -5.56 -29.41
CA GLU A 513 -13.10 -4.62 -30.39
C GLU A 513 -13.39 -3.23 -29.80
N THR A 514 -13.31 -3.04 -28.48
CA THR A 514 -13.59 -1.75 -27.83
C THR A 514 -12.34 -0.88 -27.70
N SER A 515 -12.54 0.44 -27.76
CA SER A 515 -11.48 1.39 -27.41
C SER A 515 -11.06 1.23 -25.94
N GLN A 516 -9.82 1.59 -25.61
CA GLN A 516 -9.27 1.55 -24.24
C GLN A 516 -10.22 2.14 -23.18
N ARG A 517 -10.84 3.29 -23.49
CA ARG A 517 -11.81 3.98 -22.60
C ARG A 517 -13.12 3.20 -22.40
N THR A 518 -13.55 2.43 -23.39
CA THR A 518 -14.85 1.74 -23.38
C THR A 518 -14.77 0.37 -22.69
N ALA A 519 -13.62 -0.31 -22.76
CA ALA A 519 -13.46 -1.65 -22.17
C ALA A 519 -13.70 -1.68 -20.65
N LYS A 520 -13.24 -0.64 -19.93
CA LYS A 520 -13.44 -0.48 -18.49
C LYS A 520 -14.93 -0.35 -18.13
N ILE A 521 -15.67 0.42 -18.93
CA ILE A 521 -17.13 0.63 -18.77
C ILE A 521 -17.88 -0.68 -19.00
N VAL A 522 -17.52 -1.43 -20.05
CA VAL A 522 -18.12 -2.73 -20.35
C VAL A 522 -17.94 -3.69 -19.17
N ILE A 523 -16.75 -3.77 -18.58
CA ILE A 523 -16.49 -4.64 -17.42
C ILE A 523 -17.38 -4.29 -16.24
N TYR A 524 -17.47 -3.01 -15.87
CA TYR A 524 -18.29 -2.60 -14.73
C TYR A 524 -19.79 -2.75 -15.00
N GLN A 525 -20.22 -2.52 -16.25
CA GLN A 525 -21.60 -2.74 -16.66
C GLN A 525 -21.96 -4.23 -16.61
N GLU A 526 -21.09 -5.12 -17.11
CA GLU A 526 -21.30 -6.57 -17.06
C GLU A 526 -21.19 -7.11 -15.63
N ALA A 527 -20.28 -6.57 -14.80
CA ALA A 527 -20.23 -6.88 -13.37
C ALA A 527 -21.53 -6.50 -12.68
N LEU A 528 -22.01 -5.26 -12.86
CA LEU A 528 -23.29 -4.82 -12.32
C LEU A 528 -24.45 -5.72 -12.79
N ASN A 529 -24.52 -6.02 -14.08
CA ASN A 529 -25.54 -6.93 -14.62
C ASN A 529 -25.44 -8.33 -14.01
N TRP A 530 -24.23 -8.86 -13.85
CA TRP A 530 -23.99 -10.19 -13.28
C TRP A 530 -24.41 -10.27 -11.82
N VAL A 531 -24.06 -9.27 -11.01
CA VAL A 531 -24.51 -9.17 -9.61
C VAL A 531 -26.03 -9.07 -9.52
N LEU A 532 -26.65 -8.25 -10.37
CA LEU A 532 -28.11 -8.07 -10.39
C LEU A 532 -28.86 -9.34 -10.85
N THR A 533 -28.25 -10.19 -11.69
CA THR A 533 -28.96 -11.29 -12.36
C THR A 533 -28.60 -12.70 -11.89
N LYS A 534 -27.37 -12.96 -11.42
CA LYS A 534 -26.86 -14.33 -11.25
C LYS A 534 -26.45 -14.70 -9.83
N GLN A 535 -26.04 -13.75 -8.99
CA GLN A 535 -25.18 -14.14 -7.87
C GLN A 535 -25.83 -15.03 -6.80
N ARG A 536 -27.14 -15.25 -6.80
CA ARG A 536 -27.78 -16.26 -5.94
C ARG A 536 -28.99 -16.89 -6.63
N SER A 537 -28.78 -17.96 -7.37
CA SER A 537 -29.86 -18.90 -7.69
C SER A 537 -29.55 -20.21 -6.98
N GLU A 538 -30.48 -20.72 -6.16
CA GLU A 538 -30.29 -22.03 -5.54
C GLU A 538 -30.33 -23.13 -6.61
N ALA A 539 -29.87 -24.34 -6.26
CA ALA A 539 -29.79 -25.49 -7.16
C ALA A 539 -31.14 -25.93 -7.74
N ASP A 540 -32.26 -25.44 -7.20
CA ASP A 540 -33.62 -25.67 -7.66
C ASP A 540 -34.13 -24.66 -8.71
N GLY A 541 -33.31 -23.64 -9.05
CA GLY A 541 -33.65 -22.60 -10.02
C GLY A 541 -34.39 -21.39 -9.43
N THR A 542 -34.57 -21.31 -8.11
CA THR A 542 -35.10 -20.10 -7.45
C THR A 542 -34.03 -19.01 -7.40
N ASN A 543 -34.37 -17.80 -7.84
CA ASN A 543 -33.48 -16.64 -7.79
C ASN A 543 -33.63 -15.95 -6.44
N LEU A 544 -32.64 -16.09 -5.55
CA LEU A 544 -32.60 -15.50 -4.22
C LEU A 544 -32.71 -13.96 -4.27
N ASN A 545 -32.25 -13.29 -5.34
CA ASN A 545 -32.51 -11.85 -5.51
C ASN A 545 -34.01 -11.60 -5.69
N THR A 546 -34.71 -12.41 -6.49
CA THR A 546 -36.16 -12.32 -6.66
C THR A 546 -36.91 -12.73 -5.39
N GLU A 547 -36.35 -13.61 -4.56
CA GLU A 547 -37.00 -14.08 -3.33
C GLU A 547 -36.77 -13.16 -2.11
N LEU A 548 -35.57 -12.58 -2.00
CA LEU A 548 -35.18 -11.59 -0.98
C LEU A 548 -35.74 -10.20 -1.29
N THR A 549 -35.85 -9.82 -2.57
CA THR A 549 -36.23 -8.45 -2.97
C THR A 549 -37.58 -8.36 -3.69
N GLN A 550 -38.10 -9.45 -4.28
CA GLN A 550 -39.31 -9.45 -5.14
C GLN A 550 -39.23 -8.48 -6.35
N GLN A 551 -38.03 -8.09 -6.78
CA GLN A 551 -37.83 -6.98 -7.72
C GLN A 551 -37.37 -7.36 -9.11
N LYS A 552 -37.53 -6.41 -10.04
CA LYS A 552 -36.85 -6.39 -11.33
C LYS A 552 -35.46 -5.75 -11.17
N PRO A 553 -34.44 -6.20 -11.94
CA PRO A 553 -33.08 -5.65 -11.89
C PRO A 553 -32.95 -4.12 -11.96
N GLU A 554 -33.87 -3.44 -12.63
CA GLU A 554 -33.88 -1.97 -12.77
C GLU A 554 -34.11 -1.22 -11.44
N ASP A 555 -34.94 -1.78 -10.56
CA ASP A 555 -35.26 -1.16 -9.27
C ASP A 555 -34.05 -1.24 -8.32
N LEU A 556 -33.34 -2.37 -8.33
CA LEU A 556 -32.10 -2.57 -7.60
C LEU A 556 -30.99 -1.68 -8.12
N LYS A 557 -30.85 -1.55 -9.45
CA LYS A 557 -29.91 -0.62 -10.07
C LYS A 557 -30.16 0.81 -9.57
N ARG A 558 -31.42 1.23 -9.43
CA ARG A 558 -31.77 2.55 -8.91
C ARG A 558 -31.27 2.77 -7.48
N ILE A 559 -31.49 1.81 -6.58
CA ILE A 559 -31.00 1.86 -5.19
C ILE A 559 -29.47 1.98 -5.16
N LEU A 560 -28.77 1.15 -5.95
CA LEU A 560 -27.30 1.17 -6.01
C LEU A 560 -26.75 2.49 -6.53
N THR A 561 -27.41 3.10 -7.52
CA THR A 561 -27.00 4.41 -8.02
C THR A 561 -27.24 5.55 -7.03
N GLU A 562 -28.29 5.51 -6.20
CA GLU A 562 -28.49 6.49 -5.12
C GLU A 562 -27.53 6.25 -3.95
N ALA A 563 -27.23 4.99 -3.63
CA ALA A 563 -26.18 4.64 -2.68
C ALA A 563 -24.81 5.18 -3.12
N ALA A 564 -24.49 5.07 -4.41
CA ALA A 564 -23.29 5.66 -5.00
C ALA A 564 -23.26 7.18 -4.89
N VAL A 565 -24.40 7.85 -5.11
CA VAL A 565 -24.53 9.29 -4.84
C VAL A 565 -24.22 9.59 -3.37
N CYS A 566 -24.83 8.87 -2.43
CA CYS A 566 -24.58 9.09 -1.00
C CYS A 566 -23.09 8.94 -0.65
N VAL A 567 -22.43 7.88 -1.13
CA VAL A 567 -21.00 7.60 -0.84
C VAL A 567 -20.10 8.66 -1.44
N VAL A 568 -20.27 9.01 -2.72
CA VAL A 568 -19.48 10.10 -3.33
C VAL A 568 -19.78 11.43 -2.63
N GLN A 569 -21.02 11.64 -2.18
CA GLN A 569 -21.47 12.84 -1.47
C GLN A 569 -21.26 12.86 0.06
N SER A 570 -20.61 11.86 0.64
CA SER A 570 -20.12 11.93 2.01
C SER A 570 -18.63 12.30 2.05
N GLY A 571 -17.95 12.23 0.91
CA GLY A 571 -16.54 12.61 0.78
C GLY A 571 -15.64 11.56 1.39
N GLY A 572 -16.20 10.37 1.65
CA GLY A 572 -15.53 9.20 2.21
C GLY A 572 -15.90 7.94 1.44
N GLU A 573 -15.45 6.80 1.97
CA GLU A 573 -15.70 5.48 1.37
C GLU A 573 -17.10 4.95 1.72
N PHE A 574 -17.82 5.61 2.62
CA PHE A 574 -19.14 5.23 3.08
C PHE A 574 -20.10 6.41 3.27
N ALA A 575 -21.41 6.17 3.27
CA ALA A 575 -22.45 7.14 3.63
C ALA A 575 -23.42 6.60 4.67
N SER A 576 -24.09 7.44 5.45
CA SER A 576 -25.06 6.95 6.45
C SER A 576 -26.30 6.34 5.77
N MET A 577 -26.91 5.32 6.40
CA MET A 577 -28.19 4.78 5.91
C MET A 577 -29.31 5.81 6.00
N SER A 578 -29.30 6.69 6.99
CA SER A 578 -30.23 7.81 7.09
C SER A 578 -30.19 8.74 5.86
N MET A 579 -29.01 8.93 5.26
CA MET A 579 -28.86 9.66 3.99
C MET A 579 -29.51 8.90 2.83
N LEU A 580 -29.26 7.59 2.71
CA LEU A 580 -29.83 6.76 1.65
C LEU A 580 -31.36 6.67 1.76
N GLU A 581 -31.89 6.40 2.95
CA GLU A 581 -33.33 6.32 3.21
C GLU A 581 -34.03 7.62 2.86
N ALA A 582 -33.46 8.78 3.24
CA ALA A 582 -34.02 10.08 2.89
C ALA A 582 -34.01 10.35 1.38
N ARG A 583 -32.99 9.87 0.63
CA ARG A 583 -32.97 10.00 -0.83
C ARG A 583 -33.98 9.08 -1.52
N LEU A 584 -34.32 7.96 -0.89
CA LEU A 584 -35.31 7.00 -1.40
C LEU A 584 -36.74 7.32 -0.92
N GLN A 585 -36.94 8.30 -0.05
CA GLN A 585 -38.23 8.59 0.60
C GLN A 585 -39.35 8.96 -0.39
N ASP A 586 -39.01 9.66 -1.47
CA ASP A 586 -39.95 10.08 -2.52
C ASP A 586 -40.11 9.03 -3.63
N ASP A 587 -39.45 7.87 -3.50
CA ASP A 587 -39.59 6.74 -4.40
C ASP A 587 -40.51 5.71 -3.75
N GLU A 588 -41.81 5.81 -4.04
CA GLU A 588 -42.83 4.88 -3.51
C GLU A 588 -42.49 3.40 -3.77
N THR A 589 -41.75 3.11 -4.85
CA THR A 589 -41.30 1.75 -5.15
C THR A 589 -40.18 1.35 -4.20
N ALA A 590 -39.16 2.19 -4.02
CA ALA A 590 -38.06 1.91 -3.09
C ALA A 590 -38.51 1.85 -1.62
N LYS A 591 -39.42 2.74 -1.24
CA LYS A 591 -40.03 2.78 0.08
C LYS A 591 -40.81 1.51 0.40
N ALA A 592 -41.62 1.01 -0.55
CA ALA A 592 -42.34 -0.26 -0.40
C ALA A 592 -41.39 -1.47 -0.22
N LEU A 593 -40.17 -1.42 -0.75
CA LEU A 593 -39.16 -2.47 -0.56
C LEU A 593 -38.56 -2.48 0.83
N ILE A 594 -38.21 -1.29 1.32
CA ILE A 594 -37.62 -1.13 2.64
C ILE A 594 -38.62 -1.64 3.70
N GLU A 595 -39.90 -1.32 3.54
CA GLU A 595 -40.97 -1.81 4.41
C GLU A 595 -41.17 -3.33 4.31
N LYS A 596 -41.28 -3.92 3.11
CA LYS A 596 -41.40 -5.38 2.94
C LYS A 596 -40.19 -6.17 3.45
N ALA A 597 -38.99 -5.64 3.28
CA ALA A 597 -37.76 -6.26 3.76
C ALA A 597 -37.71 -6.25 5.31
N LYS A 598 -38.11 -5.13 5.93
CA LYS A 598 -38.24 -4.99 7.38
C LYS A 598 -39.24 -6.00 7.99
N GLU A 599 -40.33 -6.30 7.29
CA GLU A 599 -41.32 -7.31 7.73
C GLU A 599 -40.80 -8.75 7.76
N LYS A 600 -39.90 -9.15 6.84
CA LYS A 600 -39.38 -10.53 6.75
C LYS A 600 -38.09 -10.78 7.54
N LEU A 601 -37.18 -9.80 7.59
CA LEU A 601 -35.80 -9.96 8.08
C LEU A 601 -35.46 -9.07 9.28
N GLY A 602 -36.43 -8.27 9.78
CA GLY A 602 -36.23 -7.30 10.85
C GLY A 602 -35.57 -6.00 10.38
N ASN A 603 -35.25 -5.08 11.31
CA ASN A 603 -34.73 -3.75 11.00
C ASN A 603 -33.39 -3.72 10.22
N GLU A 604 -32.67 -4.85 10.14
CA GLU A 604 -31.38 -5.00 9.44
C GLU A 604 -31.52 -5.46 7.97
N ALA A 605 -32.75 -5.55 7.44
CA ALA A 605 -33.03 -6.15 6.13
C ALA A 605 -32.42 -5.39 4.94
N LEU A 606 -32.48 -4.06 4.94
CA LEU A 606 -31.89 -3.24 3.88
C LEU A 606 -30.35 -3.34 3.88
N LYS A 607 -29.74 -3.49 5.07
CA LYS A 607 -28.30 -3.73 5.23
C LYS A 607 -27.91 -5.11 4.68
N THR A 608 -28.74 -6.13 4.90
CA THR A 608 -28.52 -7.49 4.38
C THR A 608 -28.67 -7.52 2.84
N ALA A 609 -29.64 -6.79 2.30
CA ALA A 609 -29.80 -6.65 0.85
C ALA A 609 -28.63 -5.90 0.21
N LEU A 610 -28.19 -4.77 0.79
CA LEU A 610 -27.04 -4.01 0.31
C LEU A 610 -25.71 -4.81 0.45
N ALA A 611 -25.55 -5.57 1.54
CA ALA A 611 -24.46 -6.54 1.71
C ALA A 611 -24.38 -7.56 0.57
N ALA A 612 -25.52 -7.93 -0.02
CA ALA A 612 -25.56 -8.81 -1.19
C ALA A 612 -25.14 -8.14 -2.51
N PHE A 613 -25.15 -6.80 -2.61
CA PHE A 613 -24.84 -6.05 -3.84
C PHE A 613 -23.48 -5.34 -3.80
N TYR A 614 -22.50 -5.94 -3.12
CA TYR A 614 -21.20 -5.34 -2.95
C TYR A 614 -21.23 -3.99 -2.19
N ILE A 615 -22.16 -3.86 -1.24
CA ILE A 615 -22.19 -2.73 -0.33
C ILE A 615 -22.05 -3.22 1.12
N ARG A 616 -20.95 -2.88 1.80
CA ARG A 616 -20.76 -3.21 3.21
C ARG A 616 -21.50 -2.22 4.12
N PRO A 617 -22.08 -2.69 5.24
CA PRO A 617 -22.51 -1.80 6.31
C PRO A 617 -21.31 -1.03 6.88
N ALA A 618 -21.37 0.30 6.90
CA ALA A 618 -20.32 1.13 7.47
C ALA A 618 -20.59 1.48 8.94
N ASP A 619 -19.52 1.76 9.64
CA ASP A 619 -19.34 1.37 11.04
C ASP A 619 -19.74 2.45 12.07
N LYS A 620 -20.17 3.65 11.65
CA LYS A 620 -20.56 4.72 12.60
C LYS A 620 -22.04 4.70 12.96
N GLN A 621 -22.39 4.18 14.15
CA GLN A 621 -23.62 4.31 14.98
C GLN A 621 -25.04 4.38 14.33
N GLU A 622 -25.19 4.31 13.01
CA GLU A 622 -26.47 4.25 12.29
C GLU A 622 -26.46 3.23 11.13
N GLY A 623 -25.39 2.45 10.96
CA GLY A 623 -25.19 1.60 9.78
C GLY A 623 -25.04 2.46 8.53
N GLY A 624 -23.85 2.54 7.95
CA GLY A 624 -23.66 3.21 6.67
C GLY A 624 -23.61 2.23 5.50
N VAL A 625 -23.28 2.73 4.32
CA VAL A 625 -23.24 2.05 3.02
C VAL A 625 -21.88 2.34 2.42
N GLU A 626 -21.03 1.34 2.21
CA GLU A 626 -19.71 1.43 1.55
C GLU A 626 -19.65 0.47 0.36
N PHE A 627 -19.05 0.84 -0.77
CA PHE A 627 -18.80 -0.13 -1.85
C PHE A 627 -17.51 -0.93 -1.60
N PHE A 628 -17.49 -2.25 -1.87
CA PHE A 628 -16.25 -3.06 -1.75
C PHE A 628 -15.09 -2.55 -2.62
N HIS A 629 -15.40 -1.81 -3.69
CA HIS A 629 -14.41 -1.19 -4.56
C HIS A 629 -14.83 0.22 -4.95
N LYS A 630 -13.96 1.21 -4.69
CA LYS A 630 -14.22 2.64 -4.95
C LYS A 630 -14.69 2.89 -6.38
N SER A 631 -14.01 2.32 -7.37
CA SER A 631 -14.36 2.55 -8.77
C SER A 631 -15.72 1.99 -9.19
N PHE A 632 -16.28 1.02 -8.44
CA PHE A 632 -17.65 0.56 -8.68
C PHE A 632 -18.67 1.61 -8.24
N GLY A 633 -18.44 2.24 -7.07
CA GLY A 633 -19.20 3.39 -6.61
C GLY A 633 -19.09 4.59 -7.56
N GLU A 634 -17.87 4.90 -8.03
CA GLU A 634 -17.64 5.97 -9.02
C GLU A 634 -18.36 5.69 -10.35
N PHE A 635 -18.36 4.45 -10.83
CA PHE A 635 -19.10 4.02 -12.01
C PHE A 635 -20.61 4.17 -11.85
N LEU A 636 -21.18 3.70 -10.73
CA LEU A 636 -22.61 3.83 -10.43
C LEU A 636 -23.03 5.30 -10.27
N PHE A 637 -22.17 6.14 -9.69
CA PHE A 637 -22.39 7.57 -9.62
C PHE A 637 -22.39 8.20 -11.02
N ALA A 638 -21.46 7.80 -11.90
CA ALA A 638 -21.46 8.22 -13.31
C ALA A 638 -22.74 7.78 -14.06
N GLU A 639 -23.21 6.55 -13.86
CA GLU A 639 -24.52 6.07 -14.39
C GLU A 639 -25.68 6.97 -13.92
N ARG A 640 -25.63 7.41 -12.66
CA ARG A 640 -26.65 8.28 -12.07
C ARG A 640 -26.61 9.69 -12.65
N LEU A 641 -25.42 10.24 -12.85
CA LEU A 641 -25.19 11.53 -13.50
C LEU A 641 -25.68 11.48 -14.94
N LYS A 642 -25.26 10.49 -15.74
CA LYS A 642 -25.71 10.25 -17.12
C LYS A 642 -27.23 10.37 -17.25
N THR A 643 -27.95 9.70 -16.34
CA THR A 643 -29.41 9.70 -16.32
C THR A 643 -30.00 11.11 -16.12
N ARG A 644 -29.44 11.94 -15.22
CA ARG A 644 -29.89 13.34 -15.08
C ARG A 644 -29.48 14.20 -16.26
N LEU A 645 -28.24 14.09 -16.73
CA LEU A 645 -27.75 14.88 -17.85
C LEU A 645 -28.64 14.67 -19.10
N LYS A 646 -29.07 13.43 -19.35
CA LYS A 646 -30.05 13.11 -20.40
C LYS A 646 -31.41 13.74 -20.15
N ALA A 647 -31.93 13.68 -18.93
CA ALA A 647 -33.20 14.32 -18.60
C ALA A 647 -33.16 15.86 -18.77
N TRP A 648 -32.01 16.50 -18.52
CA TRP A 648 -31.82 17.94 -18.72
C TRP A 648 -31.88 18.39 -20.18
N THR A 649 -31.78 17.46 -21.14
CA THR A 649 -31.81 17.80 -22.57
C THR A 649 -33.12 17.46 -23.26
N GLN A 650 -34.08 16.84 -22.57
CA GLN A 650 -35.33 16.38 -23.16
C GLN A 650 -36.39 17.47 -23.26
N TYR A 651 -37.20 17.39 -24.32
CA TYR A 651 -38.34 18.27 -24.59
C TYR A 651 -39.65 17.46 -24.60
N TYR A 652 -40.74 18.13 -24.29
CA TYR A 652 -42.10 17.68 -24.62
C TYR A 652 -42.82 18.76 -25.44
N GLU A 653 -43.81 18.34 -26.22
CA GLU A 653 -44.66 19.25 -26.99
C GLU A 653 -45.78 19.79 -26.08
N ALA A 654 -45.84 21.12 -25.92
CA ALA A 654 -46.90 21.84 -25.20
C ALA A 654 -47.72 22.69 -26.17
N GLU A 655 -48.88 23.18 -25.73
CA GLU A 655 -49.79 24.00 -26.56
C GLU A 655 -49.14 25.31 -27.07
N ASP A 656 -48.13 25.82 -26.37
CA ASP A 656 -47.39 27.05 -26.68
C ASP A 656 -46.00 26.80 -27.31
N GLY A 657 -45.67 25.55 -27.65
CA GLY A 657 -44.43 25.13 -28.31
C GLY A 657 -43.64 24.07 -27.53
N ARG A 658 -42.40 23.80 -27.97
CA ARG A 658 -41.53 22.83 -27.29
C ARG A 658 -41.04 23.37 -25.94
N GLN A 659 -41.37 22.67 -24.88
CA GLN A 659 -40.91 22.99 -23.53
C GLN A 659 -39.92 21.94 -23.01
N LEU A 660 -38.97 22.36 -22.16
CA LEU A 660 -38.02 21.45 -21.53
C LEU A 660 -38.71 20.63 -20.45
N VAL A 661 -38.50 19.32 -20.44
CA VAL A 661 -39.05 18.41 -19.41
C VAL A 661 -38.62 18.84 -18.01
N ILE A 662 -37.39 19.31 -17.85
CA ILE A 662 -36.85 19.81 -16.59
C ILE A 662 -36.61 21.32 -16.69
N PRO A 663 -37.41 22.16 -16.00
CA PRO A 663 -37.22 23.62 -15.95
C PRO A 663 -35.88 24.04 -15.33
N GLU A 664 -35.50 25.30 -15.52
CA GLU A 664 -34.20 25.84 -15.06
C GLU A 664 -34.07 25.79 -13.52
N ALA A 665 -35.10 26.22 -12.78
CA ALA A 665 -35.07 26.17 -11.31
C ALA A 665 -34.86 24.75 -10.77
N GLN A 666 -35.51 23.76 -11.39
CA GLN A 666 -35.37 22.36 -11.01
C GLN A 666 -33.97 21.81 -11.36
N MET A 667 -33.43 22.15 -12.52
CA MET A 667 -32.05 21.78 -12.90
C MET A 667 -31.02 22.38 -11.94
N ASN A 668 -31.17 23.67 -11.59
CA ASN A 668 -30.26 24.33 -10.65
C ASN A 668 -30.23 23.59 -9.31
N TRP A 669 -31.40 23.22 -8.76
CA TRP A 669 -31.46 22.39 -7.56
C TRP A 669 -30.81 21.02 -7.78
N GLN A 670 -31.04 20.35 -8.90
CA GLN A 670 -30.42 19.04 -9.18
C GLN A 670 -28.89 19.12 -9.31
N ILE A 671 -28.34 20.25 -9.79
CA ILE A 671 -26.90 20.51 -9.78
C ILE A 671 -26.38 20.60 -8.35
N TYR A 672 -27.02 21.38 -7.47
CA TYR A 672 -26.63 21.42 -6.04
C TYR A 672 -26.83 20.07 -5.35
N ASP A 673 -27.90 19.36 -5.67
CA ASP A 673 -28.17 18.05 -5.10
C ASP A 673 -27.08 17.05 -5.47
N LEU A 674 -26.61 17.04 -6.72
CA LEU A 674 -25.66 16.04 -7.24
C LEU A 674 -24.18 16.45 -7.09
N LEU A 675 -23.89 17.74 -7.25
CA LEU A 675 -22.53 18.27 -7.40
C LEU A 675 -22.14 19.25 -6.29
N GLY A 676 -23.07 19.59 -5.38
CA GLY A 676 -22.83 20.49 -4.26
C GLY A 676 -22.07 19.87 -3.08
N PHE A 677 -21.60 18.64 -3.21
CA PHE A 677 -20.77 18.00 -2.20
C PHE A 677 -19.74 17.10 -2.89
N GLY A 678 -18.48 17.19 -2.45
CA GLY A 678 -17.41 16.31 -2.92
C GLY A 678 -16.91 16.74 -4.31
N ARG A 679 -15.72 16.29 -4.68
CA ARG A 679 -15.13 16.59 -6.00
C ARG A 679 -15.40 15.46 -6.99
N LEU A 680 -15.69 15.81 -8.24
CA LEU A 680 -15.66 14.85 -9.34
C LEU A 680 -14.23 14.37 -9.55
N THR A 681 -14.04 13.05 -9.58
CA THR A 681 -12.74 12.42 -9.88
C THR A 681 -12.58 12.22 -11.39
N PRO A 682 -11.33 12.15 -11.91
CA PRO A 682 -11.10 11.80 -13.32
C PRO A 682 -11.78 10.49 -13.71
N GLU A 683 -11.82 9.51 -12.80
CA GLU A 683 -12.46 8.22 -13.01
C GLU A 683 -13.97 8.36 -13.22
N ILE A 684 -14.66 9.16 -12.39
CA ILE A 684 -16.10 9.44 -12.57
C ILE A 684 -16.34 10.06 -13.94
N MET A 685 -15.51 11.03 -14.33
CA MET A 685 -15.67 11.74 -15.61
C MET A 685 -15.38 10.84 -16.80
N GLU A 686 -14.39 9.96 -16.72
CA GLU A 686 -14.08 8.97 -17.74
C GLU A 686 -15.28 8.04 -17.97
N TYR A 687 -15.85 7.46 -16.90
CA TYR A 687 -17.05 6.62 -17.00
C TYR A 687 -18.23 7.40 -17.58
N LEU A 688 -18.49 8.60 -17.06
CA LEU A 688 -19.63 9.42 -17.48
C LEU A 688 -19.56 9.74 -18.97
N MET A 689 -18.39 10.17 -19.47
CA MET A 689 -18.23 10.52 -20.87
C MET A 689 -18.39 9.30 -21.76
N GLY A 690 -17.79 8.16 -21.42
CA GLY A 690 -17.97 6.94 -22.22
C GLY A 690 -19.43 6.48 -22.27
N LEU A 691 -20.13 6.50 -21.13
CA LEU A 691 -21.55 6.16 -21.03
C LEU A 691 -22.47 7.10 -21.82
N LEU A 692 -22.12 8.39 -21.93
CA LEU A 692 -22.85 9.36 -22.74
C LEU A 692 -22.61 9.16 -24.25
N THR A 693 -21.38 8.79 -24.64
CA THR A 693 -21.03 8.60 -26.07
C THR A 693 -21.75 7.44 -26.74
N GLU A 694 -22.10 6.39 -26.00
CA GLU A 694 -22.88 5.26 -26.52
C GLU A 694 -24.37 5.59 -26.73
N ASN A 695 -24.84 6.75 -26.23
CA ASN A 695 -26.25 7.13 -26.33
C ASN A 695 -26.55 7.84 -27.65
N GLN A 696 -27.11 7.10 -28.62
CA GLN A 696 -27.57 7.69 -29.88
C GLN A 696 -28.64 8.77 -29.61
N GLY A 697 -28.48 9.95 -30.22
CA GLY A 697 -29.44 11.06 -30.12
C GLY A 697 -29.30 11.95 -28.87
N PHE A 698 -28.17 11.90 -28.16
CA PHE A 698 -27.90 12.80 -27.03
C PHE A 698 -27.62 14.24 -27.49
N SER A 699 -28.34 15.22 -26.94
CA SER A 699 -28.22 16.63 -27.32
C SER A 699 -27.10 17.36 -26.57
N TRP A 700 -25.85 17.16 -27.03
CA TRP A 700 -24.65 17.78 -26.46
C TRP A 700 -24.72 19.31 -26.38
N GLU A 701 -25.19 19.96 -27.46
CA GLU A 701 -25.31 21.42 -27.54
C GLU A 701 -26.26 21.97 -26.46
N GLN A 702 -27.40 21.31 -26.25
CA GLN A 702 -28.39 21.73 -25.28
C GLN A 702 -27.88 21.57 -23.84
N LEU A 703 -27.18 20.46 -23.55
CA LEU A 703 -26.56 20.27 -22.25
C LEU A 703 -25.54 21.38 -21.98
N PHE A 704 -24.66 21.65 -22.94
CA PHE A 704 -23.63 22.68 -22.83
C PHE A 704 -24.24 24.05 -22.55
N LYS A 705 -25.22 24.50 -23.34
CA LYS A 705 -25.89 25.80 -23.15
C LYS A 705 -26.49 25.95 -21.76
N ARG A 706 -27.16 24.91 -21.25
CA ARG A 706 -27.79 24.94 -19.93
C ARG A 706 -26.76 24.99 -18.80
N LEU A 707 -25.69 24.19 -18.89
CA LEU A 707 -24.60 24.21 -17.91
C LEU A 707 -23.81 25.52 -17.94
N GLU A 708 -23.54 26.07 -19.13
CA GLU A 708 -22.85 27.34 -19.29
C GLU A 708 -23.65 28.48 -18.66
N LYS A 709 -24.98 28.49 -18.85
CA LYS A 709 -25.89 29.43 -18.18
C LYS A 709 -25.84 29.30 -16.66
N PHE A 710 -25.86 28.08 -16.12
CA PHE A 710 -25.70 27.83 -14.69
C PHE A 710 -24.35 28.37 -14.17
N TYR A 711 -23.25 28.02 -14.83
CA TYR A 711 -21.91 28.46 -14.48
C TYR A 711 -21.79 30.00 -14.49
N GLY A 712 -22.34 30.66 -15.51
CA GLY A 712 -22.37 32.13 -15.57
C GLY A 712 -23.14 32.77 -14.41
N ASN A 713 -24.32 32.22 -14.07
CA ASN A 713 -25.09 32.67 -12.91
C ASN A 713 -24.33 32.45 -11.59
N TRP A 714 -23.65 31.31 -11.45
CA TRP A 714 -22.85 30.98 -10.27
C TRP A 714 -21.66 31.93 -10.11
N CYS A 715 -20.93 32.23 -11.20
CA CYS A 715 -19.82 33.19 -11.20
C CYS A 715 -20.23 34.60 -10.77
N GLN A 716 -21.51 34.94 -10.92
CA GLN A 716 -22.10 36.22 -10.52
C GLN A 716 -22.67 36.22 -9.10
N GLY A 717 -22.54 35.12 -8.35
CA GLY A 717 -23.05 35.01 -6.98
C GLY A 717 -24.56 34.80 -6.88
N LYS A 718 -25.28 34.62 -8.01
CA LYS A 718 -26.76 34.57 -8.05
C LYS A 718 -27.37 33.57 -7.06
N PHE A 719 -26.70 32.45 -6.84
CA PHE A 719 -27.22 31.39 -5.98
C PHE A 719 -26.86 31.56 -4.51
N ILE A 720 -25.75 32.23 -4.18
CA ILE A 720 -25.29 32.41 -2.79
C ILE A 720 -25.73 33.74 -2.18
N ASP A 721 -25.97 34.76 -3.02
CA ASP A 721 -26.34 36.13 -2.60
C ASP A 721 -27.87 36.38 -2.63
N SER A 722 -28.70 35.34 -2.79
CA SER A 722 -30.16 35.45 -2.79
C SER A 722 -30.72 35.84 -1.41
N ALA A 723 -31.75 36.68 -1.40
CA ALA A 723 -32.44 37.14 -0.19
C ALA A 723 -33.37 36.06 0.43
N GLU A 724 -33.86 35.13 -0.38
CA GLU A 724 -34.58 33.92 0.08
C GLU A 724 -33.60 32.78 0.40
N GLU A 725 -34.09 31.67 0.98
CA GLU A 725 -33.24 30.49 1.24
C GLU A 725 -32.46 30.09 -0.01
N THR A 726 -31.14 30.20 0.09
CA THR A 726 -30.23 29.96 -1.02
C THR A 726 -30.13 28.46 -1.33
N LEU A 727 -29.88 28.09 -2.60
CA LEU A 727 -29.69 26.68 -2.97
C LEU A 727 -28.54 26.01 -2.17
N PRO A 728 -27.38 26.68 -1.94
CA PRO A 728 -26.35 26.17 -1.03
C PRO A 728 -26.85 25.93 0.40
N GLN A 729 -27.67 26.84 0.98
CA GLN A 729 -28.22 26.67 2.33
C GLN A 729 -29.17 25.48 2.40
N LYS A 730 -30.06 25.35 1.41
CA LYS A 730 -30.99 24.24 1.32
C LYS A 730 -30.25 22.90 1.28
N LYS A 731 -29.21 22.79 0.46
CA LYS A 731 -28.38 21.57 0.38
C LYS A 731 -27.57 21.35 1.67
N LEU A 732 -26.99 22.39 2.26
CA LEU A 732 -26.29 22.28 3.53
C LEU A 732 -27.20 21.75 4.65
N ARG A 733 -28.41 22.28 4.79
CA ARG A 733 -29.40 21.79 5.76
C ARG A 733 -29.74 20.32 5.54
N GLN A 734 -29.88 19.91 4.28
CA GLN A 734 -30.11 18.51 3.93
C GLN A 734 -28.94 17.62 4.41
N LEU A 735 -27.70 18.04 4.16
CA LEU A 735 -26.49 17.31 4.57
C LEU A 735 -26.32 17.28 6.11
N GLN A 736 -26.67 18.36 6.80
CA GLN A 736 -26.65 18.42 8.27
C GLN A 736 -27.66 17.46 8.90
N LYS A 737 -28.85 17.30 8.29
CA LYS A 737 -29.82 16.27 8.71
C LYS A 737 -29.27 14.85 8.56
N TYR A 738 -28.30 14.64 7.68
CA TYR A 738 -27.62 13.36 7.46
C TYR A 738 -26.39 13.16 8.35
N GLY A 739 -26.17 14.02 9.35
CA GLY A 739 -25.01 13.94 10.25
C GLY A 739 -23.73 14.56 9.69
N ILE A 740 -23.76 15.17 8.51
CA ILE A 740 -22.59 15.82 7.89
C ILE A 740 -22.51 17.28 8.37
N GLN A 741 -21.96 17.48 9.57
CA GLN A 741 -21.96 18.79 10.24
C GLN A 741 -20.73 19.66 9.95
N LYS A 742 -19.65 19.11 9.37
CA LYS A 742 -18.36 19.83 9.19
C LYS A 742 -18.30 20.79 8.00
N LEU A 743 -19.32 20.83 7.14
CA LEU A 743 -19.33 21.67 5.94
C LEU A 743 -19.84 23.08 6.19
N GLY A 744 -19.28 24.05 5.46
CA GLY A 744 -19.85 25.39 5.34
C GLY A 744 -20.74 25.57 4.10
N GLN A 745 -21.64 26.56 4.13
CA GLN A 745 -22.48 26.93 2.98
C GLN A 745 -21.65 27.27 1.73
N ARG A 746 -20.56 28.04 1.90
CA ARG A 746 -19.65 28.39 0.80
C ARG A 746 -18.97 27.17 0.20
N GLN A 747 -18.67 26.16 1.03
CA GLN A 747 -18.05 24.94 0.55
C GLN A 747 -18.98 24.15 -0.37
N VAL A 748 -20.27 24.06 -0.01
CA VAL A 748 -21.30 23.46 -0.87
C VAL A 748 -21.42 24.20 -2.21
N ASP A 749 -21.40 25.53 -2.15
CA ASP A 749 -21.47 26.39 -3.34
C ASP A 749 -20.25 26.24 -4.27
N ILE A 750 -19.05 26.23 -3.68
CA ILE A 750 -17.79 26.05 -4.41
C ILE A 750 -17.77 24.68 -5.10
N TYR A 751 -18.18 23.60 -4.42
CA TYR A 751 -18.25 22.28 -5.06
C TYR A 751 -19.24 22.27 -6.23
N ALA A 752 -20.44 22.83 -6.06
CA ALA A 752 -21.43 22.88 -7.14
C ALA A 752 -20.89 23.61 -8.39
N GLY A 753 -20.27 24.76 -8.19
CA GLY A 753 -19.69 25.57 -9.27
C GLY A 753 -18.49 24.92 -9.96
N LEU A 754 -17.51 24.44 -9.18
CA LEU A 754 -16.30 23.82 -9.73
C LEU A 754 -16.61 22.48 -10.42
N ASN A 755 -17.52 21.66 -9.89
CA ASN A 755 -17.94 20.43 -10.55
C ASN A 755 -18.73 20.72 -11.85
N ALA A 756 -19.56 21.77 -11.87
CA ALA A 756 -20.19 22.21 -13.12
C ALA A 756 -19.15 22.71 -14.14
N MET A 757 -18.09 23.38 -13.69
CA MET A 757 -16.96 23.77 -14.53
C MET A 757 -16.25 22.53 -15.10
N ILE A 758 -16.02 21.48 -14.32
CA ILE A 758 -15.42 20.22 -14.78
C ILE A 758 -16.27 19.60 -15.90
N LEU A 759 -17.60 19.53 -15.74
CA LEU A 759 -18.49 19.06 -16.81
C LEU A 759 -18.34 19.89 -18.09
N LEU A 760 -18.26 21.22 -17.98
CA LEU A 760 -18.09 22.11 -19.14
C LEU A 760 -16.73 21.93 -19.83
N LEU A 761 -15.66 21.73 -19.06
CA LEU A 761 -14.32 21.43 -19.58
C LEU A 761 -14.31 20.11 -20.36
N GLU A 762 -14.95 19.08 -19.83
CA GLU A 762 -15.04 17.76 -20.47
C GLU A 762 -15.90 17.78 -21.73
N LEU A 763 -17.03 18.51 -21.72
CA LEU A 763 -17.84 18.75 -22.92
C LEU A 763 -17.07 19.52 -23.99
N HIS A 764 -16.30 20.54 -23.58
CA HIS A 764 -15.44 21.28 -24.50
C HIS A 764 -14.40 20.36 -25.14
N ARG A 765 -13.66 19.59 -24.35
CA ARG A 765 -12.65 18.66 -24.84
C ARG A 765 -13.23 17.66 -25.84
N TYR A 766 -14.34 17.03 -25.49
CA TYR A 766 -15.05 16.10 -26.37
C TYR A 766 -15.48 16.75 -27.70
N ALA A 767 -15.96 18.00 -27.66
CA ALA A 767 -16.34 18.73 -28.87
C ALA A 767 -15.14 19.15 -29.73
N GLN A 768 -13.98 19.45 -29.14
CA GLN A 768 -12.78 19.86 -29.91
C GLN A 768 -12.19 18.73 -30.76
N GLU A 769 -12.48 17.48 -30.41
CA GLU A 769 -12.10 16.27 -31.17
C GLU A 769 -13.07 15.97 -32.33
N ARG A 770 -14.14 16.76 -32.52
CA ARG A 770 -15.22 16.48 -33.46
C ARG A 770 -15.66 17.69 -34.28
N ASP A 771 -15.54 17.60 -35.61
CA ASP A 771 -15.82 18.72 -36.51
C ASP A 771 -17.29 19.21 -36.46
N ASP A 772 -18.25 18.34 -36.17
CA ASP A 772 -19.68 18.67 -36.08
C ASP A 772 -20.04 19.46 -34.81
N LEU A 773 -19.31 19.27 -33.70
CA LEU A 773 -19.58 19.90 -32.41
C LEU A 773 -18.64 21.07 -32.09
N LYS A 774 -17.44 21.10 -32.67
CA LYS A 774 -16.38 22.06 -32.34
C LYS A 774 -16.81 23.53 -32.40
N THR A 775 -17.64 23.88 -33.39
CA THR A 775 -18.14 25.25 -33.60
C THR A 775 -19.27 25.63 -32.63
N GLN A 776 -20.00 24.63 -32.12
CA GLN A 776 -21.18 24.83 -31.26
C GLN A 776 -20.80 24.85 -29.78
N ILE A 777 -19.76 24.10 -29.40
CA ILE A 777 -19.34 23.89 -28.01
C ILE A 777 -17.90 24.37 -27.84
N THR A 778 -17.75 25.60 -27.36
CA THR A 778 -16.47 26.14 -26.92
C THR A 778 -16.63 26.80 -25.56
N PHE A 779 -16.02 26.23 -24.53
CA PHE A 779 -16.09 26.78 -23.19
C PHE A 779 -14.95 27.76 -22.94
N TYR A 780 -15.29 28.91 -22.36
CA TYR A 780 -14.33 29.93 -21.95
C TYR A 780 -14.48 30.13 -20.43
N PRO A 781 -13.72 29.41 -19.58
CA PRO A 781 -13.89 29.47 -18.13
C PRO A 781 -13.70 30.88 -17.56
N SER A 782 -12.84 31.67 -18.20
CA SER A 782 -12.59 33.07 -17.86
C SER A 782 -13.49 34.05 -18.63
N GLY A 783 -14.32 33.59 -19.57
CA GLY A 783 -15.07 34.42 -20.51
C GLY A 783 -14.31 34.68 -21.82
N LYS A 784 -15.04 35.11 -22.86
CA LYS A 784 -14.47 35.37 -24.20
C LYS A 784 -13.61 36.64 -24.19
N ALA A 785 -12.42 36.57 -24.80
CA ALA A 785 -11.47 37.68 -24.85
C ALA A 785 -12.05 38.97 -25.49
N GLU A 786 -12.91 38.84 -26.50
CA GLU A 786 -13.50 39.97 -27.24
C GLU A 786 -14.52 40.79 -26.42
N ALA A 787 -15.05 40.23 -25.31
CA ALA A 787 -16.07 40.88 -24.52
C ALA A 787 -15.51 41.81 -23.43
N ASN A 788 -14.23 41.67 -23.04
CA ASN A 788 -13.56 42.50 -22.03
C ASN A 788 -12.04 42.34 -22.13
N SER A 789 -11.30 43.45 -22.30
CA SER A 789 -9.84 43.42 -22.23
C SER A 789 -9.39 43.04 -20.81
N LYS A 790 -8.85 41.82 -20.65
CA LYS A 790 -8.48 41.12 -19.39
C LYS A 790 -9.67 40.57 -18.62
N THR A 791 -9.93 39.27 -18.81
CA THR A 791 -10.91 38.55 -17.99
C THR A 791 -10.32 38.17 -16.63
N THR A 792 -10.89 38.70 -15.54
CA THR A 792 -10.51 38.34 -14.15
C THR A 792 -11.44 37.30 -13.52
N GLN A 793 -12.43 36.80 -14.27
CA GLN A 793 -13.46 35.89 -13.76
C GLN A 793 -12.84 34.63 -13.16
N LEU A 794 -11.92 33.96 -13.87
CA LEU A 794 -11.29 32.76 -13.35
C LEU A 794 -10.44 33.03 -12.10
N LEU A 795 -9.72 34.15 -12.03
CA LEU A 795 -8.99 34.55 -10.83
C LEU A 795 -9.93 34.76 -9.63
N ARG A 796 -11.11 35.35 -9.84
CA ARG A 796 -12.13 35.50 -8.78
C ARG A 796 -12.63 34.14 -8.30
N ILE A 797 -12.84 33.20 -9.21
CA ILE A 797 -13.26 31.82 -8.90
C ILE A 797 -12.17 31.10 -8.09
N ILE A 798 -10.90 31.21 -8.50
CA ILE A 798 -9.76 30.65 -7.78
C ILE A 798 -9.72 31.21 -6.35
N ASN A 799 -9.74 32.54 -6.21
CA ASN A 799 -9.72 33.21 -4.90
C ASN A 799 -10.95 32.85 -4.05
N TYR A 800 -12.12 32.70 -4.67
CA TYR A 800 -13.34 32.29 -3.98
C TYR A 800 -13.22 30.85 -3.44
N SER A 801 -12.66 29.94 -4.23
CA SER A 801 -12.45 28.56 -3.80
C SER A 801 -11.37 28.42 -2.72
N ASP A 802 -10.31 29.24 -2.79
CA ASP A 802 -9.20 29.24 -1.82
C ASP A 802 -9.60 29.78 -0.45
N CYS A 803 -10.80 30.36 -0.32
CA CYS A 803 -11.39 30.71 0.96
C CYS A 803 -11.68 29.49 1.86
N ILE A 804 -11.76 28.28 1.28
CA ILE A 804 -11.82 27.03 2.06
C ILE A 804 -10.42 26.68 2.55
N GLN A 805 -9.49 26.52 1.61
CA GLN A 805 -8.08 26.23 1.83
C GLN A 805 -7.29 26.64 0.59
N LEU A 806 -6.07 27.15 0.76
CA LEU A 806 -5.15 27.45 -0.34
C LEU A 806 -4.98 26.23 -1.27
N GLY A 807 -5.14 26.44 -2.57
CA GLY A 807 -5.00 25.41 -3.60
C GLY A 807 -6.27 24.58 -3.83
N THR A 808 -7.42 24.97 -3.26
CA THR A 808 -8.69 24.23 -3.43
C THR A 808 -9.09 24.15 -4.90
N PHE A 809 -8.94 25.24 -5.66
CA PHE A 809 -9.21 25.23 -7.10
C PHE A 809 -8.42 24.13 -7.81
N ASN A 810 -7.12 24.11 -7.59
CA ASN A 810 -6.21 23.20 -8.27
C ASN A 810 -6.46 21.75 -7.85
N ASN A 811 -6.77 21.51 -6.57
CA ASN A 811 -7.12 20.19 -6.05
C ASN A 811 -8.43 19.61 -6.62
N VAL A 812 -9.35 20.46 -7.08
CA VAL A 812 -10.65 20.05 -7.63
C VAL A 812 -10.60 20.01 -9.17
N VAL A 813 -10.07 21.06 -9.80
CA VAL A 813 -10.18 21.29 -11.25
C VAL A 813 -8.86 21.03 -11.99
N GLY A 814 -7.71 21.06 -11.30
CA GLY A 814 -6.38 21.05 -11.93
C GLY A 814 -6.13 19.90 -12.90
N GLN A 815 -6.68 18.71 -12.62
CA GLN A 815 -6.56 17.51 -13.47
C GLN A 815 -7.43 17.57 -14.74
N PHE A 816 -8.38 18.51 -14.81
CA PHE A 816 -9.35 18.66 -15.89
C PHE A 816 -9.04 19.84 -16.82
N LEU A 817 -7.92 20.54 -16.63
CA LEU A 817 -7.55 21.72 -17.42
C LEU A 817 -6.92 21.37 -18.79
N ARG A 818 -6.89 20.10 -19.19
CA ARG A 818 -6.32 19.67 -20.47
C ARG A 818 -7.11 20.28 -21.62
N GLY A 819 -6.42 20.91 -22.57
CA GLY A 819 -7.03 21.53 -23.74
C GLY A 819 -7.89 22.76 -23.42
N VAL A 820 -7.82 23.29 -22.20
CA VAL A 820 -8.65 24.42 -21.79
C VAL A 820 -8.38 25.68 -22.61
N ASN A 821 -9.41 26.50 -22.84
CA ASN A 821 -9.26 27.80 -23.47
C ASN A 821 -9.21 28.94 -22.43
N LEU A 822 -7.99 29.38 -22.11
CA LEU A 822 -7.68 30.46 -21.17
C LEU A 822 -6.95 31.63 -21.86
N ARG A 823 -7.18 31.79 -23.16
CA ARG A 823 -6.62 32.89 -23.94
C ARG A 823 -6.92 34.23 -23.26
N ASP A 824 -5.89 35.07 -23.13
CA ASP A 824 -5.93 36.41 -22.53
C ASP A 824 -6.43 36.45 -21.07
N ALA A 825 -6.48 35.30 -20.39
CA ALA A 825 -6.93 35.22 -18.99
C ALA A 825 -5.93 35.88 -18.03
N TYR A 826 -6.45 36.53 -16.98
CA TYR A 826 -5.61 37.14 -15.95
C TYR A 826 -5.45 36.19 -14.76
N LEU A 827 -4.28 35.56 -14.62
CA LEU A 827 -3.98 34.50 -13.64
C LEU A 827 -2.67 34.77 -12.88
N SER A 828 -2.35 36.05 -12.66
CA SER A 828 -1.13 36.46 -11.94
C SER A 828 -1.14 35.92 -10.51
N ARG A 829 -0.02 35.35 -10.06
CA ARG A 829 0.17 34.81 -8.69
C ARG A 829 -0.82 33.71 -8.31
N THR A 830 -1.40 33.02 -9.29
CA THR A 830 -2.28 31.87 -9.05
C THR A 830 -1.47 30.61 -8.73
N ASP A 831 -2.06 29.71 -7.95
CA ASP A 831 -1.50 28.39 -7.66
C ASP A 831 -2.09 27.35 -8.62
N LEU A 832 -1.25 26.85 -9.52
CA LEU A 832 -1.54 25.83 -10.53
C LEU A 832 -0.43 24.77 -10.54
N ARG A 833 0.19 24.51 -9.38
CA ARG A 833 1.25 23.50 -9.24
C ARG A 833 0.72 22.11 -9.62
N GLY A 834 1.43 21.38 -10.47
CA GLY A 834 0.98 20.06 -10.94
C GLY A 834 -0.28 20.06 -11.81
N ALA A 835 -0.79 21.22 -12.23
CA ALA A 835 -1.99 21.31 -13.06
C ALA A 835 -1.78 20.67 -14.44
N TYR A 836 -2.84 20.05 -15.00
CA TYR A 836 -2.79 19.39 -16.30
C TYR A 836 -3.27 20.34 -17.38
N LEU A 837 -2.36 21.12 -17.95
CA LEU A 837 -2.58 22.16 -18.96
C LEU A 837 -2.08 21.74 -20.35
N SER A 838 -1.88 20.45 -20.60
CA SER A 838 -1.42 19.97 -21.90
C SER A 838 -2.40 20.36 -23.00
N ASP A 839 -1.89 20.76 -24.16
CA ASP A 839 -2.67 21.21 -25.32
C ASP A 839 -3.57 22.44 -25.06
N ALA A 840 -3.45 23.11 -23.90
CA ALA A 840 -4.28 24.26 -23.54
C ALA A 840 -3.98 25.48 -24.44
N ASN A 841 -5.02 26.26 -24.73
CA ASN A 841 -4.89 27.57 -25.35
C ASN A 841 -4.67 28.63 -24.26
N LEU A 842 -3.41 29.01 -24.06
CA LEU A 842 -2.92 29.94 -23.06
C LEU A 842 -2.34 31.21 -23.71
N ARG A 843 -2.69 31.49 -24.97
CA ARG A 843 -2.15 32.64 -25.71
C ARG A 843 -2.46 33.94 -24.97
N GLY A 844 -1.47 34.80 -24.78
CA GLY A 844 -1.62 36.10 -24.14
C GLY A 844 -1.99 36.05 -22.64
N VAL A 845 -2.02 34.86 -22.03
CA VAL A 845 -2.35 34.69 -20.62
C VAL A 845 -1.39 35.47 -19.72
N ASN A 846 -1.89 36.04 -18.63
CA ASN A 846 -1.04 36.66 -17.62
C ASN A 846 -0.82 35.72 -16.44
N PHE A 847 0.33 35.05 -16.43
CA PHE A 847 0.85 34.19 -15.36
C PHE A 847 1.98 34.85 -14.56
N ARG A 848 2.08 36.18 -14.54
CA ARG A 848 3.13 36.87 -13.78
C ARG A 848 3.15 36.39 -12.32
N GLY A 849 4.29 35.87 -11.87
CA GLY A 849 4.49 35.34 -10.52
C GLY A 849 3.61 34.14 -10.15
N ALA A 850 3.01 33.43 -11.13
CA ALA A 850 2.20 32.24 -10.87
C ALA A 850 3.06 31.05 -10.41
N TYR A 851 2.46 30.15 -9.64
CA TYR A 851 3.08 28.90 -9.20
C TYR A 851 2.63 27.76 -10.10
N LEU A 852 3.52 27.29 -10.97
CA LEU A 852 3.32 26.28 -12.01
C LEU A 852 4.37 25.15 -11.90
N SER A 853 5.00 24.96 -10.74
CA SER A 853 5.94 23.86 -10.55
C SER A 853 5.24 22.53 -10.82
N ASP A 854 5.95 21.60 -11.46
CA ASP A 854 5.44 20.27 -11.83
C ASP A 854 4.22 20.27 -12.79
N ALA A 855 3.79 21.44 -13.29
CA ALA A 855 2.64 21.52 -14.17
C ALA A 855 2.93 20.86 -15.53
N ASN A 856 1.91 20.20 -16.10
CA ASN A 856 2.00 19.61 -17.43
C ASN A 856 1.45 20.60 -18.46
N LEU A 857 2.34 21.29 -19.18
CA LEU A 857 2.07 22.27 -20.23
C LEU A 857 2.44 21.72 -21.63
N ARG A 858 2.59 20.39 -21.78
CA ARG A 858 3.01 19.76 -23.03
C ARG A 858 2.12 20.19 -24.19
N GLY A 859 2.71 20.70 -25.27
CA GLY A 859 1.99 21.13 -26.47
C GLY A 859 1.09 22.37 -26.28
N ALA A 860 1.10 23.02 -25.11
CA ALA A 860 0.26 24.18 -24.86
C ALA A 860 0.65 25.38 -25.74
N ASP A 861 -0.33 26.21 -26.09
CA ASP A 861 -0.12 27.46 -26.82
C ASP A 861 0.02 28.62 -25.84
N LEU A 862 1.26 29.00 -25.53
CA LEU A 862 1.66 30.07 -24.62
C LEU A 862 2.22 31.30 -25.37
N ARG A 863 1.90 31.45 -26.66
CA ARG A 863 2.38 32.61 -27.44
C ARG A 863 1.95 33.90 -26.77
N GLU A 864 2.87 34.87 -26.70
CA GLU A 864 2.64 36.18 -26.06
C GLU A 864 2.27 36.10 -24.55
N ALA A 865 2.45 34.95 -23.89
CA ALA A 865 2.14 34.80 -22.48
C ALA A 865 3.07 35.64 -21.60
N LYS A 866 2.54 36.13 -20.47
CA LYS A 866 3.30 36.90 -19.47
C LYS A 866 3.62 36.01 -18.29
N LEU A 867 4.82 35.47 -18.25
CA LEU A 867 5.35 34.51 -17.27
C LEU A 867 6.49 35.10 -16.42
N SER A 868 6.69 36.42 -16.45
CA SER A 868 7.73 37.07 -15.65
C SER A 868 7.59 36.71 -14.18
N ASP A 869 8.71 36.37 -13.52
CA ASP A 869 8.76 35.94 -12.11
C ASP A 869 7.97 34.65 -11.79
N ALA A 870 7.44 33.91 -12.78
CA ALA A 870 6.67 32.69 -12.54
C ALA A 870 7.57 31.52 -12.09
N ASN A 871 7.03 30.63 -11.27
CA ASN A 871 7.71 29.38 -10.90
C ASN A 871 7.23 28.22 -11.77
N LEU A 872 8.08 27.75 -12.68
CA LEU A 872 7.89 26.62 -13.60
C LEU A 872 8.92 25.51 -13.33
N SER A 873 9.47 25.42 -12.11
CA SER A 873 10.44 24.36 -11.78
C SER A 873 9.84 22.98 -12.03
N ASP A 874 10.62 22.10 -12.68
CA ASP A 874 10.23 20.73 -13.02
C ASP A 874 8.96 20.60 -13.89
N ALA A 875 8.44 21.72 -14.43
CA ALA A 875 7.26 21.71 -15.30
C ALA A 875 7.57 21.04 -16.66
N ASN A 876 6.58 20.36 -17.23
CA ASN A 876 6.70 19.77 -18.56
C ASN A 876 6.13 20.70 -19.62
N LEU A 877 7.01 21.41 -20.33
CA LEU A 877 6.67 22.28 -21.45
C LEU A 877 7.00 21.65 -22.81
N SER A 878 7.30 20.35 -22.90
CA SER A 878 7.77 19.74 -24.15
C SER A 878 6.82 20.01 -25.32
N GLY A 879 7.36 20.48 -26.45
CA GLY A 879 6.58 20.86 -27.64
C GLY A 879 5.62 22.05 -27.48
N ALA A 880 5.66 22.78 -26.36
CA ALA A 880 4.84 23.97 -26.16
C ALA A 880 5.29 25.12 -27.07
N LYS A 881 4.36 26.03 -27.36
CA LYS A 881 4.58 27.22 -28.20
C LYS A 881 4.66 28.46 -27.33
N LEU A 882 5.86 28.97 -27.11
CA LEU A 882 6.19 30.14 -26.28
C LEU A 882 6.74 31.32 -27.09
N ARG A 883 6.53 31.34 -28.41
CA ARG A 883 6.96 32.48 -29.24
C ARG A 883 6.44 33.80 -28.68
N ASP A 884 7.33 34.78 -28.60
CA ASP A 884 7.04 36.13 -28.06
C ASP A 884 6.62 36.15 -26.58
N ALA A 885 6.81 35.06 -25.82
CA ALA A 885 6.47 35.02 -24.39
C ALA A 885 7.49 35.79 -23.53
N ASN A 886 7.02 36.36 -22.43
CA ASN A 886 7.86 37.03 -21.43
C ASN A 886 8.08 36.11 -20.23
N LEU A 887 9.28 35.54 -20.12
CA LEU A 887 9.77 34.64 -19.07
C LEU A 887 10.87 35.30 -18.20
N ARG A 888 10.97 36.64 -18.22
CA ARG A 888 12.01 37.36 -17.47
C ARG A 888 12.01 36.95 -16.00
N SER A 889 13.19 36.58 -15.48
CA SER A 889 13.38 36.13 -14.09
C SER A 889 12.51 34.92 -13.67
N ALA A 890 11.94 34.16 -14.63
CA ALA A 890 11.16 32.97 -14.31
C ALA A 890 12.08 31.85 -13.78
N ASN A 891 11.55 31.03 -12.87
CA ASN A 891 12.22 29.82 -12.41
C ASN A 891 11.82 28.63 -13.28
N LEU A 892 12.75 28.06 -14.03
CA LEU A 892 12.61 26.92 -14.95
C LEU A 892 13.61 25.81 -14.58
N ILE A 893 14.12 25.79 -13.34
CA ILE A 893 15.07 24.77 -12.88
C ILE A 893 14.46 23.39 -13.09
N GLY A 894 15.21 22.48 -13.75
CA GLY A 894 14.76 21.11 -14.03
C GLY A 894 13.62 20.97 -15.05
N ALA A 895 13.13 22.06 -15.66
CA ALA A 895 12.00 22.00 -16.57
C ALA A 895 12.28 21.20 -17.86
N TYR A 896 11.24 20.54 -18.39
CA TYR A 896 11.30 19.79 -19.65
C TYR A 896 10.81 20.67 -20.80
N LEU A 897 11.74 21.17 -21.62
CA LEU A 897 11.51 22.11 -22.72
C LEU A 897 11.88 21.50 -24.08
N SER A 898 11.96 20.17 -24.19
CA SER A 898 12.36 19.51 -25.44
C SER A 898 11.42 19.87 -26.61
N GLY A 899 12.00 20.27 -27.75
CA GLY A 899 11.26 20.66 -28.95
C GLY A 899 10.32 21.86 -28.79
N THR A 900 10.52 22.71 -27.77
CA THR A 900 9.71 23.93 -27.58
C THR A 900 10.02 25.00 -28.61
N ASP A 901 9.01 25.80 -28.96
CA ASP A 901 9.18 27.04 -29.74
C ASP A 901 9.27 28.22 -28.77
N LEU A 902 10.48 28.68 -28.50
CA LEU A 902 10.83 29.84 -27.66
C LEU A 902 11.36 31.00 -28.52
N SER A 903 11.07 31.00 -29.83
CA SER A 903 11.58 32.05 -30.72
C SER A 903 11.11 33.44 -30.28
N SER A 904 12.03 34.41 -30.29
CA SER A 904 11.81 35.79 -29.85
C SER A 904 11.31 35.95 -28.39
N ALA A 905 11.38 34.89 -27.55
CA ALA A 905 10.97 34.96 -26.16
C ALA A 905 11.99 35.75 -25.30
N ASP A 906 11.49 36.40 -24.24
CA ASP A 906 12.33 37.13 -23.27
C ASP A 906 12.55 36.27 -22.02
N LEU A 907 13.73 35.64 -21.93
CA LEU A 907 14.21 34.85 -20.80
C LEU A 907 15.32 35.57 -20.00
N SER A 908 15.46 36.90 -20.12
CA SER A 908 16.53 37.62 -19.44
C SER A 908 16.49 37.37 -17.91
N GLY A 909 17.62 36.98 -17.34
CA GLY A 909 17.77 36.65 -15.92
C GLY A 909 16.98 35.41 -15.44
N ALA A 910 16.46 34.57 -16.34
CA ALA A 910 15.73 33.36 -15.96
C ALA A 910 16.66 32.28 -15.36
N TYR A 911 16.10 31.43 -14.51
CA TYR A 911 16.82 30.31 -13.87
C TYR A 911 16.48 29.00 -14.57
N LEU A 912 17.36 28.50 -15.44
CA LEU A 912 17.16 27.28 -16.22
C LEU A 912 18.09 26.14 -15.82
N SER A 913 18.83 26.23 -14.72
CA SER A 913 19.85 25.22 -14.38
C SER A 913 19.28 23.80 -14.43
N ARG A 914 19.99 22.88 -15.10
CA ARG A 914 19.58 21.47 -15.33
C ARG A 914 18.31 21.25 -16.15
N ALA A 915 17.74 22.27 -16.78
CA ALA A 915 16.62 22.11 -17.70
C ALA A 915 17.01 21.36 -18.99
N ASN A 916 16.03 20.69 -19.60
CA ASN A 916 16.20 19.97 -20.87
C ASN A 916 15.57 20.76 -22.03
N LEU A 917 16.39 21.42 -22.84
CA LEU A 917 16.02 22.20 -24.03
C LEU A 917 16.37 21.49 -25.35
N THR A 918 16.59 20.17 -25.33
CA THR A 918 17.01 19.41 -26.52
C THR A 918 16.12 19.72 -27.73
N GLY A 919 16.72 20.16 -28.83
CA GLY A 919 16.02 20.46 -30.09
C GLY A 919 15.01 21.61 -30.04
N ALA A 920 15.03 22.44 -29.00
CA ALA A 920 14.18 23.64 -28.92
C ALA A 920 14.60 24.70 -29.96
N ASP A 921 13.67 25.59 -30.30
CA ASP A 921 13.87 26.77 -31.15
C ASP A 921 13.92 28.03 -30.28
N LEU A 922 15.10 28.61 -30.10
CA LEU A 922 15.36 29.84 -29.36
C LEU A 922 15.92 30.95 -30.28
N ARG A 923 15.56 30.94 -31.56
CA ARG A 923 15.98 32.01 -32.49
C ARG A 923 15.53 33.37 -31.99
N GLU A 924 16.41 34.37 -32.03
CA GLU A 924 16.14 35.74 -31.58
C GLU A 924 15.72 35.86 -30.10
N ALA A 925 15.90 34.81 -29.28
CA ALA A 925 15.53 34.84 -27.86
C ALA A 925 16.50 35.72 -27.05
N LYS A 926 15.97 36.37 -26.01
CA LYS A 926 16.77 37.14 -25.05
C LYS A 926 17.06 36.28 -23.83
N LEU A 927 18.31 35.96 -23.60
CA LEU A 927 18.82 35.11 -22.52
C LEU A 927 19.92 35.83 -21.72
N SER A 928 20.00 37.17 -21.82
CA SER A 928 20.99 37.96 -21.12
C SER A 928 20.93 37.69 -19.61
N ASP A 929 22.08 37.46 -18.98
CA ASP A 929 22.23 37.12 -17.55
C ASP A 929 21.44 35.87 -17.09
N ALA A 930 20.97 35.00 -17.99
CA ALA A 930 20.26 33.79 -17.61
C ALA A 930 21.20 32.71 -17.03
N ASN A 931 20.71 31.93 -16.06
CA ASN A 931 21.44 30.79 -15.52
C ASN A 931 21.02 29.51 -16.27
N LEU A 932 21.87 29.03 -17.17
CA LEU A 932 21.73 27.81 -17.97
C LEU A 932 22.74 26.72 -17.53
N SER A 933 23.26 26.79 -16.31
CA SER A 933 24.28 25.85 -15.83
C SER A 933 23.77 24.39 -15.84
N GLY A 934 24.58 23.48 -16.38
CA GLY A 934 24.25 22.06 -16.50
C GLY A 934 23.01 21.74 -17.34
N THR A 935 22.54 22.67 -18.18
CA THR A 935 21.40 22.42 -19.09
C THR A 935 21.76 21.47 -20.23
N ASN A 936 20.75 20.82 -20.81
CA ASN A 936 20.89 20.12 -22.09
C ASN A 936 20.28 20.96 -23.21
N LEU A 937 21.13 21.55 -24.05
CA LEU A 937 20.84 22.36 -25.23
C LEU A 937 21.26 21.66 -26.53
N SER A 938 21.39 20.33 -26.50
CA SER A 938 21.85 19.57 -27.67
C SER A 938 20.88 19.73 -28.85
N GLY A 939 21.44 20.05 -30.03
CA GLY A 939 20.69 20.26 -31.26
C GLY A 939 19.72 21.47 -31.28
N THR A 940 19.78 22.35 -30.27
CA THR A 940 18.95 23.56 -30.18
C THR A 940 19.32 24.61 -31.23
N ASP A 941 18.36 25.42 -31.67
CA ASP A 941 18.57 26.56 -32.58
C ASP A 941 18.57 27.88 -31.81
N LEU A 942 19.73 28.52 -31.65
CA LEU A 942 19.98 29.78 -30.93
C LEU A 942 20.50 30.89 -31.86
N ARG A 943 20.19 30.83 -33.16
CA ARG A 943 20.63 31.88 -34.11
C ARG A 943 20.02 33.23 -33.71
N ASP A 944 20.83 34.29 -33.79
CA ASP A 944 20.44 35.66 -33.44
C ASP A 944 20.02 35.86 -31.97
N ALA A 945 20.29 34.89 -31.08
CA ALA A 945 19.99 34.98 -29.65
C ALA A 945 20.99 35.87 -28.88
N ASP A 946 20.50 36.56 -27.85
CA ASP A 946 21.32 37.34 -26.91
C ASP A 946 21.56 36.51 -25.64
N LEU A 947 22.76 35.94 -25.50
CA LEU A 947 23.25 35.17 -24.35
C LEU A 947 24.29 35.98 -23.55
N SER A 948 24.30 37.31 -23.66
CA SER A 948 25.30 38.14 -22.98
C SER A 948 25.24 37.96 -21.46
N GLY A 949 26.39 37.69 -20.82
CA GLY A 949 26.48 37.45 -19.39
C GLY A 949 25.85 36.14 -18.88
N ALA A 950 25.34 35.27 -19.77
CA ALA A 950 24.67 34.03 -19.35
C ALA A 950 25.66 33.01 -18.74
N ASP A 951 25.18 32.21 -17.78
CA ASP A 951 25.94 31.10 -17.19
C ASP A 951 25.57 29.77 -17.86
N LEU A 952 26.43 29.27 -18.73
CA LEU A 952 26.32 28.00 -19.46
C LEU A 952 27.32 26.95 -18.93
N SER A 953 27.84 27.12 -17.70
CA SER A 953 28.84 26.21 -17.16
C SER A 953 28.34 24.76 -17.09
N GLY A 954 29.15 23.84 -17.60
CA GLY A 954 28.82 22.40 -17.67
C GLY A 954 27.62 22.04 -18.55
N ALA A 955 27.09 22.96 -19.37
CA ALA A 955 25.96 22.68 -20.26
C ALA A 955 26.36 21.77 -21.44
N ASP A 956 25.41 20.97 -21.94
CA ASP A 956 25.54 20.24 -23.20
C ASP A 956 24.99 21.08 -24.35
N LEU A 957 25.88 21.66 -25.13
CA LEU A 957 25.63 22.48 -26.32
C LEU A 957 26.03 21.71 -27.61
N SER A 958 26.07 20.37 -27.57
CA SER A 958 26.50 19.60 -28.73
C SER A 958 25.55 19.80 -29.92
N ARG A 959 26.12 20.05 -31.11
CA ARG A 959 25.40 20.32 -32.37
C ARG A 959 24.43 21.51 -32.32
N VAL A 960 24.60 22.43 -31.37
CA VAL A 960 23.81 23.66 -31.28
C VAL A 960 24.09 24.60 -32.45
N LYS A 961 23.11 25.41 -32.86
CA LYS A 961 23.30 26.50 -33.85
C LYS A 961 23.30 27.84 -33.13
N LEU A 962 24.42 28.56 -33.16
CA LEU A 962 24.67 29.84 -32.49
C LEU A 962 25.12 30.92 -33.50
N ASN A 963 24.74 30.80 -34.77
CA ASN A 963 25.27 31.64 -35.84
C ASN A 963 24.22 32.64 -36.41
N PRO A 964 24.36 33.97 -36.20
CA PRO A 964 25.25 34.68 -35.26
C PRO A 964 24.56 34.95 -33.91
N ALA A 965 25.11 34.50 -32.78
CA ALA A 965 24.60 34.76 -31.43
C ALA A 965 25.55 35.67 -30.63
N ASP A 966 25.02 36.44 -29.67
CA ASP A 966 25.83 37.24 -28.74
C ASP A 966 26.09 36.47 -27.44
N LEU A 967 27.33 36.03 -27.22
CA LEU A 967 27.80 35.30 -26.03
C LEU A 967 28.81 36.13 -25.23
N LYS A 968 28.78 37.46 -25.39
CA LYS A 968 29.71 38.35 -24.69
C LYS A 968 29.60 38.18 -23.18
N ASP A 969 30.74 38.09 -22.50
CA ASP A 969 30.84 37.87 -21.05
C ASP A 969 30.19 36.56 -20.54
N ALA A 970 29.80 35.62 -21.41
CA ALA A 970 29.16 34.37 -20.99
C ALA A 970 30.15 33.39 -20.33
N ASN A 971 29.67 32.60 -19.37
CA ASN A 971 30.43 31.52 -18.74
C ASN A 971 30.11 30.17 -19.39
N LEU A 972 31.02 29.65 -20.19
CA LEU A 972 30.94 28.34 -20.87
C LEU A 972 31.92 27.32 -20.26
N SER A 973 32.39 27.53 -19.03
CA SER A 973 33.39 26.65 -18.42
C SER A 973 32.88 25.21 -18.30
N GLY A 974 33.68 24.25 -18.77
CA GLY A 974 33.35 22.83 -18.80
C GLY A 974 32.18 22.44 -19.73
N ALA A 975 31.70 23.34 -20.59
CA ALA A 975 30.59 23.05 -21.48
C ALA A 975 30.99 22.11 -22.64
N ASN A 976 30.05 21.28 -23.11
CA ASN A 976 30.22 20.43 -24.27
C ASN A 976 29.67 21.13 -25.53
N LEU A 977 30.54 21.63 -26.39
CA LEU A 977 30.25 22.35 -27.65
C LEU A 977 30.56 21.49 -28.89
N ARG A 978 30.63 20.16 -28.75
CA ARG A 978 31.00 19.27 -29.85
C ARG A 978 30.07 19.42 -31.05
N GLY A 979 30.62 19.74 -32.22
CA GLY A 979 29.82 19.93 -33.44
C GLY A 979 28.96 21.20 -33.46
N ALA A 980 29.15 22.13 -32.52
CA ALA A 980 28.40 23.39 -32.48
C ALA A 980 28.75 24.30 -33.68
N ASN A 981 27.78 25.05 -34.19
CA ASN A 981 28.00 26.11 -35.17
C ASN A 981 27.95 27.48 -34.48
N LEU A 982 29.12 28.06 -34.26
CA LEU A 982 29.37 29.38 -33.66
C LEU A 982 29.83 30.41 -34.70
N SER A 983 29.61 30.17 -36.00
CA SER A 983 30.08 31.08 -37.05
C SER A 983 29.50 32.50 -36.87
N GLY A 984 30.38 33.50 -36.89
CA GLY A 984 30.03 34.90 -36.65
C GLY A 984 29.56 35.24 -35.23
N ALA A 985 29.63 34.32 -34.27
CA ALA A 985 29.19 34.57 -32.90
C ALA A 985 30.13 35.53 -32.14
N ASN A 986 29.58 36.32 -31.21
CA ASN A 986 30.35 37.21 -30.35
C ASN A 986 30.70 36.53 -29.01
N LEU A 987 31.91 35.99 -28.88
CA LEU A 987 32.42 35.34 -27.66
C LEU A 987 33.37 36.26 -26.87
N SER A 988 33.30 37.58 -27.07
CA SER A 988 34.22 38.51 -26.39
C SER A 988 34.09 38.39 -24.87
N ARG A 989 35.23 38.26 -24.18
CA ARG A 989 35.34 38.07 -22.72
C ARG A 989 34.64 36.82 -22.16
N ALA A 990 34.26 35.86 -22.99
CA ALA A 990 33.66 34.61 -22.54
C ALA A 990 34.67 33.70 -21.81
N ASP A 991 34.19 32.96 -20.81
CA ASP A 991 34.97 31.95 -20.09
C ASP A 991 34.71 30.56 -20.71
N LEU A 992 35.68 30.00 -21.43
CA LEU A 992 35.61 28.70 -22.10
C LEU A 992 36.53 27.66 -21.43
N ARG A 993 36.91 27.88 -20.17
CA ARG A 993 37.88 26.99 -19.49
C ARG A 993 37.37 25.55 -19.45
N GLY A 994 38.17 24.61 -19.94
CA GLY A 994 37.82 23.18 -19.95
C GLY A 994 36.66 22.79 -20.88
N ALA A 995 36.18 23.68 -21.75
CA ALA A 995 35.09 23.37 -22.69
C ALA A 995 35.57 22.45 -23.83
N ASP A 996 34.67 21.61 -24.35
CA ASP A 996 34.93 20.74 -25.50
C ASP A 996 34.34 21.32 -26.79
N LEU A 997 35.19 21.88 -27.65
CA LEU A 997 34.83 22.50 -28.92
C LEU A 997 35.08 21.54 -30.12
N SER A 998 35.14 20.21 -29.91
CA SER A 998 35.57 19.26 -30.94
C SER A 998 34.42 18.50 -31.64
N PRO A 999 34.17 18.63 -32.96
CA PRO A 999 34.64 19.62 -33.94
C PRO A 999 33.62 20.76 -34.17
N ALA A 1000 33.80 21.93 -33.55
CA ALA A 1000 32.93 23.10 -33.70
C ALA A 1000 33.37 24.05 -34.84
N ASP A 1001 32.44 24.83 -35.37
CA ASP A 1001 32.70 25.87 -36.37
C ASP A 1001 32.65 27.26 -35.73
N LEU A 1002 33.80 27.92 -35.59
CA LEU A 1002 33.97 29.28 -35.06
C LEU A 1002 34.40 30.28 -36.16
N SER A 1003 34.11 29.98 -37.43
CA SER A 1003 34.48 30.87 -38.54
C SER A 1003 33.92 32.29 -38.34
N GLY A 1004 34.79 33.30 -38.38
CA GLY A 1004 34.42 34.70 -38.16
C GLY A 1004 33.92 35.08 -36.75
N ALA A 1005 34.09 34.21 -35.75
CA ALA A 1005 33.68 34.51 -34.37
C ALA A 1005 34.62 35.53 -33.68
N ASN A 1006 34.07 36.40 -32.83
CA ASN A 1006 34.86 37.34 -32.03
C ASN A 1006 35.29 36.71 -30.70
N LEU A 1007 36.58 36.41 -30.53
CA LEU A 1007 37.14 35.77 -29.34
C LEU A 1007 37.94 36.75 -28.45
N SER A 1008 37.76 38.06 -28.63
CA SER A 1008 38.50 39.08 -27.90
C SER A 1008 38.41 38.91 -26.38
N LEU A 1009 39.54 38.67 -25.72
CA LEU A 1009 39.66 38.49 -24.26
C LEU A 1009 38.97 37.23 -23.71
N ALA A 1010 38.67 36.24 -24.56
CA ALA A 1010 38.12 34.95 -24.13
C ALA A 1010 39.18 34.07 -23.41
N ASP A 1011 38.73 33.22 -22.49
CA ASP A 1011 39.59 32.30 -21.71
C ASP A 1011 39.40 30.84 -22.12
N LEU A 1012 40.36 30.28 -22.86
CA LEU A 1012 40.36 28.92 -23.43
C LEU A 1012 41.27 27.95 -22.66
N ARG A 1013 41.69 28.27 -21.43
CA ARG A 1013 42.60 27.38 -20.67
C ARG A 1013 41.99 26.00 -20.46
N GLY A 1014 42.72 24.94 -20.82
CA GLY A 1014 42.25 23.56 -20.76
C GLY A 1014 41.13 23.17 -21.74
N ALA A 1015 40.73 24.04 -22.67
CA ALA A 1015 39.69 23.71 -23.66
C ALA A 1015 40.21 22.73 -24.73
N ASP A 1016 39.31 21.93 -25.30
CA ASP A 1016 39.60 21.01 -26.41
C ASP A 1016 39.13 21.61 -27.74
N LEU A 1017 40.05 22.09 -28.58
CA LEU A 1017 39.75 22.62 -29.91
C LEU A 1017 40.03 21.59 -31.02
N THR A 1018 40.07 20.29 -30.72
CA THR A 1018 40.42 19.30 -31.73
C THR A 1018 39.49 19.37 -32.94
N SER A 1019 40.05 19.54 -34.15
CA SER A 1019 39.33 19.65 -35.42
C SER A 1019 38.34 20.83 -35.51
N THR A 1020 38.50 21.86 -34.68
CA THR A 1020 37.70 23.11 -34.73
C THR A 1020 38.05 23.96 -35.96
N ASN A 1021 37.07 24.68 -36.53
CA ASN A 1021 37.30 25.65 -37.60
C ASN A 1021 37.37 27.09 -37.06
N LEU A 1022 38.49 27.79 -37.24
CA LEU A 1022 38.73 29.19 -36.86
C LEU A 1022 38.95 30.11 -38.08
N SER A 1023 38.52 29.70 -39.28
CA SER A 1023 38.71 30.49 -40.50
C SER A 1023 38.04 31.88 -40.44
N ASP A 1024 38.38 32.75 -41.40
CA ASP A 1024 37.67 34.01 -41.64
C ASP A 1024 37.85 35.09 -40.55
N GLN A 1025 39.09 35.22 -40.06
CA GLN A 1025 39.51 36.22 -39.07
C GLN A 1025 38.73 36.15 -37.75
N ALA A 1026 38.81 35.04 -37.02
CA ALA A 1026 38.54 35.10 -35.59
C ALA A 1026 39.49 36.14 -34.94
N GLN A 1027 38.93 37.22 -34.35
CA GLN A 1027 39.69 38.35 -33.81
C GLN A 1027 39.71 38.30 -32.28
N GLY A 1028 40.90 38.40 -31.66
CA GLY A 1028 40.99 38.60 -30.21
C GLY A 1028 42.30 38.22 -29.52
N ASP A 1029 42.63 38.91 -28.42
CA ASP A 1029 43.62 38.44 -27.44
C ASP A 1029 42.99 37.30 -26.61
N ILE A 1030 43.33 36.04 -26.91
CA ILE A 1030 42.82 34.87 -26.17
C ILE A 1030 43.77 34.43 -25.04
N ARG A 1031 43.23 33.94 -23.92
CA ARG A 1031 44.00 33.30 -22.85
C ARG A 1031 43.96 31.78 -23.02
N TRP A 1032 45.09 31.09 -22.87
CA TRP A 1032 45.21 29.63 -23.03
C TRP A 1032 46.35 29.10 -22.15
N ASP A 1033 46.45 27.78 -21.98
CA ASP A 1033 47.54 27.14 -21.21
C ASP A 1033 48.01 25.83 -21.86
N LYS A 1034 48.94 25.13 -21.22
CA LYS A 1034 49.52 23.87 -21.70
C LYS A 1034 48.51 22.71 -21.84
N ASN A 1035 47.32 22.84 -21.25
CA ASN A 1035 46.28 21.81 -21.30
C ASN A 1035 45.27 22.08 -22.44
N THR A 1036 45.32 23.25 -23.08
CA THR A 1036 44.49 23.57 -24.25
C THR A 1036 44.94 22.71 -25.44
N LYS A 1037 44.03 21.98 -26.08
CA LYS A 1037 44.32 21.10 -27.22
C LYS A 1037 44.02 21.78 -28.56
N TRP A 1038 44.92 21.62 -29.53
CA TRP A 1038 44.88 22.32 -30.83
C TRP A 1038 44.97 21.38 -32.04
N ASP A 1039 44.78 20.08 -31.84
CA ASP A 1039 45.01 19.07 -32.89
C ASP A 1039 44.05 19.26 -34.07
N TYR A 1040 44.58 19.36 -35.29
CA TYR A 1040 43.81 19.49 -36.54
C TYR A 1040 42.92 20.75 -36.64
N VAL A 1041 43.20 21.81 -35.90
CA VAL A 1041 42.46 23.09 -35.99
C VAL A 1041 42.69 23.76 -37.34
N LYS A 1042 41.60 24.13 -38.03
CA LYS A 1042 41.64 24.84 -39.33
C LYS A 1042 41.65 26.36 -39.13
N GLY A 1043 42.39 27.10 -39.95
CA GLY A 1043 42.42 28.57 -39.93
C GLY A 1043 43.35 29.19 -38.89
N LEU A 1044 44.13 28.35 -38.19
CA LEU A 1044 45.08 28.74 -37.15
C LEU A 1044 46.21 29.64 -37.69
N ASP A 1045 46.54 29.52 -38.97
CA ASP A 1045 47.47 30.35 -39.73
C ASP A 1045 47.01 31.81 -39.87
N THR A 1046 45.70 32.04 -39.86
CA THR A 1046 45.08 33.38 -39.98
C THR A 1046 44.68 33.98 -38.63
N ALA A 1047 44.74 33.20 -37.55
CA ALA A 1047 44.34 33.64 -36.22
C ALA A 1047 45.39 34.59 -35.60
N ARG A 1048 44.93 35.70 -35.00
CA ARG A 1048 45.80 36.68 -34.33
C ARG A 1048 46.18 36.17 -32.93
N ASN A 1049 47.43 36.41 -32.51
CA ASN A 1049 48.01 35.99 -31.22
C ASN A 1049 48.16 34.47 -30.99
N VAL A 1050 48.26 33.68 -32.06
CA VAL A 1050 48.70 32.27 -31.96
C VAL A 1050 50.19 32.24 -31.59
N PRO A 1051 50.61 31.45 -30.57
CA PRO A 1051 52.00 31.43 -30.11
C PRO A 1051 52.95 30.97 -31.19
N GLU A 1052 54.09 31.64 -31.36
CA GLU A 1052 55.09 31.28 -32.38
C GLU A 1052 55.63 29.85 -32.18
N ALA A 1053 55.73 29.39 -30.93
CA ALA A 1053 56.09 28.01 -30.59
C ALA A 1053 55.01 26.99 -31.01
N LEU A 1054 53.73 27.36 -30.96
CA LEU A 1054 52.62 26.52 -31.43
C LEU A 1054 52.57 26.52 -32.98
N LYS A 1055 52.80 27.67 -33.61
CA LYS A 1055 52.98 27.75 -35.08
C LYS A 1055 54.15 26.88 -35.55
N GLN A 1056 55.28 26.92 -34.84
CA GLN A 1056 56.44 26.07 -35.12
C GLN A 1056 56.16 24.58 -34.89
N GLN A 1057 55.46 24.23 -33.80
CA GLN A 1057 55.09 22.84 -33.49
C GLN A 1057 54.08 22.26 -34.50
N LEU A 1058 53.20 23.09 -35.06
CA LEU A 1058 52.18 22.70 -36.05
C LEU A 1058 52.63 22.88 -37.51
N GLY A 1059 53.86 23.35 -37.75
CA GLY A 1059 54.41 23.55 -39.10
C GLY A 1059 53.78 24.70 -39.89
N LEU A 1060 53.27 25.73 -39.20
CA LEU A 1060 52.52 26.87 -39.74
C LEU A 1060 53.35 28.18 -39.83
N SER A 1061 54.67 28.11 -39.59
CA SER A 1061 55.61 29.24 -39.63
C SER A 1061 56.14 29.56 -41.02
#